data_AF-A0A429V647-F1
#
_entry.id   AF-A0A429V647-F1
#
_cell.length_a   1.000
_cell.length_b   1.000
_cell.length_c   1.000
_cell.angle_alpha   90.00
_cell.angle_beta   90.00
_cell.angle_gamma   90.00
#
_symmetry.space_group_name_H-M   'P 1'
#
loop_
_entity.id
_entity.type
_entity.pdbx_description
1 polymer ?
#
loop_
_entity_poly.entity_id
_entity_poly.type
_entity_poly.pdbx_seq_one_letter_code
_entity_poly.pdbx_strand_id
1 'polypeptide(L)'
;MIGINLSGAEFGGTGTHYGYDYHYPDSNEISYYASRGVHEIRLPFTWERMQPTLGGALSTDELGRLKQFLSDAAAQGVSVIIDLHNYGRFNGQTIGSAGVSTQQFADFWSKLSSALAGTPNLVGYDIMNEPHDMGSASAWPTAAQAAVNAIRANDKTTAIYVEGDGWSSAGSWQQVNGNLHITDPSNKIIYEAHLYFDHDNSGTYSGSYDSEGAYPTIGVDRLKPFADWLKANNAQGFIGEFGAPSTDPRWLTVVDNFLKSMNANGISGTAWGGGFWWGNSYSMWLGNSSNGDSAEFNLLKNYLTSDTTTTTTTTTTPPPPPPPPPPPPVVTETLTTGITATGTGGNDVMTGSIYADHLNGGAGDDTLIGSPGADVLDGDTGNDTVDYSGSTAGVDVDLPRAVQHGGYAEGDSLPGIDNVIGSAFDDILRGRDGWDNKLFGGAGDDILDGRSGADTLDGGSGFDTADYSSSSAAVNVDLTRATQIGGDAQGDQLVSIEKVIGSAFADTLSGSAGNDTLVGGGGNDVLNGRGGADVLDGGDGNDTVTYATSTAAVDVDLTRATQIGGDAQGDQLVSIENITGSNYADKLVGNAAANIINGGAGNDVINGHGGGDVLTGGAGTDRFVFSTAAEANGTRITDYTKGEKIDLSGIDANVFASGDQAFKLIGSNAFSGAAGQLRVWTSGGMTYIAGDTNGDKLADFTITLNGTPSVGASGLVL
;
A
#
# COMPACT_ATOMS: atom_id res chain seq x y z
N MET A 1 27.04 22.13 -17.32
CA MET A 1 26.00 23.15 -17.01
C MET A 1 24.76 22.48 -16.49
N ILE A 2 24.40 21.32 -17.05
CA ILE A 2 23.23 20.54 -16.66
C ILE A 2 23.65 19.19 -16.08
N GLY A 3 23.00 18.80 -14.98
CA GLY A 3 22.99 17.45 -14.42
C GLY A 3 21.64 16.77 -14.65
N ILE A 4 21.38 15.68 -13.93
CA ILE A 4 20.07 15.01 -13.93
C ILE A 4 19.56 14.76 -12.51
N ASN A 5 18.25 14.66 -12.34
CA ASN A 5 17.65 13.99 -11.20
C ASN A 5 17.75 12.49 -11.44
N LEU A 6 18.29 11.76 -10.46
CA LEU A 6 18.34 10.30 -10.49
C LEU A 6 17.41 9.77 -9.40
N SER A 7 16.19 9.46 -9.81
CA SER A 7 15.08 9.09 -8.95
C SER A 7 15.09 7.61 -8.58
N GLY A 8 14.42 7.29 -7.49
CA GLY A 8 14.17 5.94 -7.03
C GLY A 8 14.06 5.90 -5.50
N ALA A 9 14.89 6.66 -4.78
CA ALA A 9 14.98 6.56 -3.32
C ALA A 9 13.81 7.25 -2.61
N GLU A 10 13.15 8.16 -3.30
CA GLU A 10 11.95 8.87 -2.89
C GLU A 10 10.65 8.17 -3.25
N PHE A 11 10.67 7.19 -4.16
CA PHE A 11 9.46 6.51 -4.64
C PHE A 11 8.65 5.87 -3.51
N GLY A 12 7.35 5.69 -3.69
CA GLY A 12 6.45 5.14 -2.67
C GLY A 12 6.19 6.07 -1.46
N GLY A 13 5.19 5.73 -0.64
CA GLY A 13 4.82 6.48 0.56
C GLY A 13 5.58 6.08 1.84
N THR A 14 5.03 6.42 3.00
CA THR A 14 5.56 5.98 4.30
C THR A 14 5.23 4.52 4.58
N GLY A 15 6.20 3.73 5.05
CA GLY A 15 6.00 2.29 5.34
C GLY A 15 6.29 1.36 4.16
N THR A 16 6.89 1.86 3.10
CA THR A 16 7.25 1.12 1.89
C THR A 16 8.59 0.38 1.99
N HIS A 17 8.80 -0.60 1.11
CA HIS A 17 9.91 -1.55 1.13
C HIS A 17 10.99 -1.24 0.08
N TYR A 18 12.25 -1.27 0.52
CA TYR A 18 13.42 -1.09 -0.36
C TYR A 18 13.56 -2.27 -1.32
N GLY A 19 13.77 -1.99 -2.60
CA GLY A 19 13.87 -2.99 -3.65
C GLY A 19 12.54 -3.37 -4.30
N TYR A 20 11.42 -2.74 -3.88
CA TYR A 20 10.08 -2.97 -4.47
C TYR A 20 9.34 -1.66 -4.74
N ASP A 21 9.18 -0.84 -3.71
CA ASP A 21 8.47 0.43 -3.81
C ASP A 21 9.42 1.59 -4.12
N TYR A 22 10.69 1.43 -3.75
CA TYR A 22 11.75 2.42 -3.91
C TYR A 22 13.11 1.72 -3.91
N HIS A 23 14.11 2.35 -4.51
CA HIS A 23 15.48 1.85 -4.49
C HIS A 23 16.47 3.01 -4.49
N TYR A 24 17.68 2.80 -4.02
CA TYR A 24 18.75 3.75 -4.30
C TYR A 24 19.35 3.36 -5.64
N PRO A 25 19.47 4.29 -6.60
CA PRO A 25 20.01 3.97 -7.91
C PRO A 25 21.41 3.37 -7.80
N ASP A 26 21.66 2.27 -8.49
CA ASP A 26 22.89 1.53 -8.31
C ASP A 26 24.06 2.10 -9.13
N SER A 27 25.23 1.47 -9.02
CA SER A 27 26.41 1.85 -9.79
C SER A 27 26.22 1.74 -11.32
N ASN A 28 25.30 0.88 -11.80
CA ASN A 28 25.01 0.72 -13.23
C ASN A 28 24.20 1.89 -13.75
N GLU A 29 23.20 2.34 -12.98
CA GLU A 29 22.43 3.55 -13.27
C GLU A 29 23.32 4.78 -13.34
N ILE A 30 24.19 4.97 -12.35
CA ILE A 30 25.17 6.05 -12.34
C ILE A 30 26.08 5.95 -13.57
N SER A 31 26.60 4.75 -13.87
CA SER A 31 27.49 4.52 -15.01
C SER A 31 26.82 4.80 -16.36
N TYR A 32 25.53 4.48 -16.48
CA TYR A 32 24.76 4.74 -17.69
C TYR A 32 24.75 6.23 -18.03
N TYR A 33 24.48 7.09 -17.05
CA TYR A 33 24.47 8.54 -17.27
C TYR A 33 25.88 9.14 -17.32
N ALA A 34 26.80 8.69 -16.46
CA ALA A 34 28.19 9.17 -16.42
C ALA A 34 28.92 8.92 -17.76
N SER A 35 28.74 7.74 -18.35
CA SER A 35 29.32 7.38 -19.66
C SER A 35 28.80 8.26 -20.82
N ARG A 36 27.71 9.01 -20.60
CA ARG A 36 27.11 9.95 -21.55
C ARG A 36 27.44 11.41 -21.25
N GLY A 37 28.34 11.65 -20.30
CA GLY A 37 28.85 12.98 -19.96
C GLY A 37 28.14 13.68 -18.82
N VAL A 38 27.26 12.99 -18.09
CA VAL A 38 26.65 13.54 -16.85
C VAL A 38 27.71 13.55 -15.74
N HIS A 39 27.91 14.70 -15.12
CA HIS A 39 28.90 14.89 -14.04
C HIS A 39 28.28 15.39 -12.72
N GLU A 40 26.97 15.59 -12.70
CA GLU A 40 26.22 16.06 -11.53
C GLU A 40 24.86 15.36 -11.47
N ILE A 41 24.50 14.85 -10.30
CA ILE A 41 23.23 14.19 -9.99
C ILE A 41 22.58 14.91 -8.80
N ARG A 42 21.27 15.20 -8.91
CA ARG A 42 20.40 15.46 -7.75
C ARG A 42 19.70 14.14 -7.39
N LEU A 43 19.85 13.71 -6.14
CA LEU A 43 19.29 12.46 -5.62
C LEU A 43 18.18 12.79 -4.62
N PRO A 44 16.90 12.64 -4.99
CA PRO A 44 15.78 12.74 -4.07
C PRO A 44 15.76 11.59 -3.05
N PHE A 45 15.43 11.87 -1.80
CA PHE A 45 15.18 10.88 -0.74
C PHE A 45 14.22 11.46 0.32
N THR A 46 13.54 10.61 1.11
CA THR A 46 12.51 11.09 2.07
C THR A 46 12.99 11.16 3.52
N TRP A 47 12.47 12.15 4.26
CA TRP A 47 12.73 12.37 5.68
C TRP A 47 12.18 11.21 6.52
N GLU A 48 10.98 10.74 6.23
CA GLU A 48 10.29 9.68 6.97
C GLU A 48 11.08 8.38 6.95
N ARG A 49 11.75 8.05 5.83
CA ARG A 49 12.64 6.87 5.78
C ARG A 49 13.94 7.13 6.51
N MET A 50 14.57 8.28 6.24
CA MET A 50 15.87 8.62 6.84
C MET A 50 15.78 8.85 8.36
N GLN A 51 14.62 9.25 8.89
CA GLN A 51 14.35 9.44 10.32
C GLN A 51 12.92 8.97 10.67
N PRO A 52 12.70 7.65 10.86
CA PRO A 52 11.36 7.07 11.03
C PRO A 52 10.56 7.58 12.23
N THR A 53 11.26 8.04 13.27
CA THR A 53 10.65 8.69 14.42
C THR A 53 11.04 10.16 14.42
N LEU A 54 10.07 11.08 14.39
CA LEU A 54 10.32 12.53 14.40
C LEU A 54 11.24 12.94 15.57
N GLY A 55 12.39 13.55 15.25
CA GLY A 55 13.41 13.91 16.25
C GLY A 55 14.23 12.73 16.82
N GLY A 56 13.95 11.50 16.38
CA GLY A 56 14.67 10.27 16.71
C GLY A 56 16.01 10.12 16.00
N ALA A 57 16.60 8.93 16.05
CA ALA A 57 17.84 8.63 15.33
C ALA A 57 17.61 8.56 13.82
N LEU A 58 18.68 8.77 13.03
CA LEU A 58 18.65 8.43 11.62
C LEU A 58 18.58 6.91 11.47
N SER A 59 17.85 6.44 10.46
CA SER A 59 17.85 5.03 10.07
C SER A 59 19.25 4.61 9.64
N THR A 60 19.77 3.52 10.21
CA THR A 60 21.09 2.99 9.87
C THR A 60 21.14 2.50 8.44
N ASP A 61 20.04 1.93 7.97
CA ASP A 61 19.96 1.25 6.69
C ASP A 61 19.86 2.28 5.56
N GLU A 62 18.99 3.27 5.72
CA GLU A 62 18.87 4.39 4.78
C GLU A 62 20.14 5.22 4.68
N LEU A 63 20.76 5.53 5.83
CA LEU A 63 22.03 6.23 5.83
C LEU A 63 23.14 5.39 5.19
N GLY A 64 23.10 4.06 5.35
CA GLY A 64 24.00 3.12 4.68
C GLY A 64 23.85 3.15 3.17
N ARG A 65 22.61 3.07 2.68
CA ARG A 65 22.25 3.14 1.25
C ARG A 65 22.67 4.45 0.61
N LEU A 66 22.37 5.58 1.26
CA LEU A 66 22.81 6.90 0.80
C LEU A 66 24.33 7.01 0.72
N LYS A 67 25.06 6.50 1.72
CA LYS A 67 26.53 6.49 1.70
C LYS A 67 27.09 5.59 0.61
N GLN A 68 26.45 4.47 0.34
CA GLN A 68 26.82 3.57 -0.76
C GLN A 68 26.65 4.28 -2.10
N PHE A 69 25.49 4.91 -2.35
CA PHE A 69 25.25 5.73 -3.53
C PHE A 69 26.33 6.81 -3.72
N LEU A 70 26.65 7.56 -2.66
CA LEU A 70 27.67 8.61 -2.70
C LEU A 70 29.07 8.03 -3.02
N SER A 71 29.38 6.83 -2.50
CA SER A 71 30.61 6.12 -2.82
C SER A 71 30.67 5.71 -4.28
N ASP A 72 29.57 5.19 -4.84
CA ASP A 72 29.49 4.76 -6.23
C ASP A 72 29.57 5.94 -7.20
N ALA A 73 28.89 7.05 -6.87
CA ALA A 73 29.03 8.31 -7.60
C ALA A 73 30.47 8.84 -7.57
N ALA A 74 31.14 8.77 -6.41
CA ALA A 74 32.54 9.15 -6.28
C ALA A 74 33.47 8.28 -7.14
N ALA A 75 33.23 6.97 -7.21
CA ALA A 75 33.98 6.05 -8.05
C ALA A 75 33.86 6.39 -9.54
N GLN A 76 32.72 6.95 -9.95
CA GLN A 76 32.44 7.39 -11.33
C GLN A 76 32.81 8.86 -11.58
N GLY A 77 33.33 9.59 -10.57
CA GLY A 77 33.67 11.00 -10.70
C GLY A 77 32.45 11.92 -10.88
N VAL A 78 31.27 11.49 -10.43
CA VAL A 78 30.01 12.24 -10.50
C VAL A 78 29.79 12.98 -9.18
N SER A 79 29.41 14.25 -9.27
CA SER A 79 29.04 15.07 -8.10
C SER A 79 27.58 14.84 -7.71
N VAL A 80 27.27 14.88 -6.42
CA VAL A 80 25.91 14.61 -5.91
C VAL A 80 25.40 15.78 -5.06
N ILE A 81 24.18 16.20 -5.36
CA ILE A 81 23.32 17.02 -4.51
C ILE A 81 22.29 16.05 -3.91
N ILE A 82 22.20 15.97 -2.58
CA ILE A 82 21.15 15.17 -1.94
C ILE A 82 19.94 16.06 -1.67
N ASP A 83 18.76 15.61 -2.03
CA ASP A 83 17.49 16.35 -1.94
C ASP A 83 16.54 15.67 -0.96
N LEU A 84 16.16 16.40 0.10
CA LEU A 84 15.13 15.95 1.02
C LEU A 84 13.73 16.21 0.42
N HIS A 85 13.18 15.18 -0.22
CA HIS A 85 12.02 15.26 -1.10
C HIS A 85 10.68 15.25 -0.35
N ASN A 86 10.41 16.31 0.41
CA ASN A 86 9.42 16.30 1.50
C ASN A 86 8.36 17.41 1.47
N TYR A 87 8.37 18.31 0.49
CA TYR A 87 7.31 19.30 0.27
C TYR A 87 7.05 20.20 1.49
N GLY A 88 8.06 20.47 2.31
CA GLY A 88 7.96 21.24 3.56
C GLY A 88 7.23 20.51 4.71
N ARG A 89 7.11 19.18 4.66
CA ARG A 89 6.30 18.37 5.59
C ARG A 89 7.03 17.13 6.12
N PHE A 90 6.54 16.62 7.25
CA PHE A 90 6.87 15.29 7.78
C PHE A 90 5.57 14.58 8.19
N ASN A 91 5.30 13.38 7.68
CA ASN A 91 4.02 12.66 7.85
C ASN A 91 2.80 13.56 7.59
N GLY A 92 2.86 14.34 6.51
CA GLY A 92 1.80 15.28 6.10
C GLY A 92 1.68 16.56 6.95
N GLN A 93 2.43 16.70 8.06
CA GLN A 93 2.40 17.88 8.91
C GLN A 93 3.44 18.92 8.48
N THR A 94 3.01 20.17 8.29
CA THR A 94 3.88 21.28 7.86
C THR A 94 4.94 21.64 8.90
N ILE A 95 6.18 21.90 8.46
CA ILE A 95 7.25 22.37 9.34
C ILE A 95 6.90 23.76 9.91
N GLY A 96 7.06 23.92 11.23
CA GLY A 96 6.64 25.10 11.97
C GLY A 96 5.22 25.00 12.55
N SER A 97 4.51 23.90 12.30
CA SER A 97 3.23 23.59 12.94
C SER A 97 3.42 23.03 14.37
N ALA A 98 2.31 22.76 15.06
CA ALA A 98 2.34 22.07 16.36
C ALA A 98 2.81 20.60 16.24
N GLY A 99 2.62 19.97 15.08
CA GLY A 99 3.01 18.58 14.84
C GLY A 99 4.50 18.42 14.48
N VAL A 100 5.08 19.41 13.80
CA VAL A 100 6.48 19.39 13.35
C VAL A 100 7.10 20.77 13.59
N SER A 101 7.97 20.88 14.58
CA SER A 101 8.66 22.13 14.91
C SER A 101 9.85 22.40 13.97
N THR A 102 10.18 23.69 13.81
CA THR A 102 11.41 24.12 13.13
C THR A 102 12.67 23.51 13.75
N GLN A 103 12.68 23.29 15.07
CA GLN A 103 13.81 22.69 15.77
C GLN A 103 14.00 21.22 15.41
N GLN A 104 12.92 20.45 15.18
CA GLN A 104 13.02 19.06 14.74
C GLN A 104 13.58 18.95 13.32
N PHE A 105 13.18 19.86 12.43
CA PHE A 105 13.76 19.95 11.09
C PHE A 105 15.26 20.31 11.12
N ALA A 106 15.64 21.29 11.95
CA ALA A 106 17.05 21.65 12.15
C ALA A 106 17.86 20.51 12.78
N ASP A 107 17.28 19.76 13.72
CA ASP A 107 17.90 18.59 14.34
C ASP A 107 18.16 17.45 13.33
N PHE A 108 17.19 17.16 12.45
CA PHE A 108 17.39 16.23 11.33
C PHE A 108 18.61 16.62 10.49
N TRP A 109 18.65 17.87 10.02
CA TRP A 109 19.75 18.37 9.20
C TRP A 109 21.09 18.42 9.95
N SER A 110 21.08 18.69 11.25
CA SER A 110 22.29 18.57 12.09
C SER A 110 22.83 17.12 12.09
N LYS A 111 21.96 16.13 12.27
CA LYS A 111 22.35 14.71 12.31
C LYS A 111 22.89 14.26 10.95
N LEU A 112 22.17 14.58 9.87
CA LEU A 112 22.54 14.15 8.52
C LEU A 112 23.85 14.81 8.06
N SER A 113 23.98 16.14 8.24
CA SER A 113 25.23 16.83 7.92
C SER A 113 26.41 16.33 8.76
N SER A 114 26.20 16.03 10.04
CA SER A 114 27.26 15.41 10.87
C SER A 114 27.68 14.03 10.35
N ALA A 115 26.75 13.25 9.79
CA ALA A 115 27.03 11.92 9.28
C ALA A 115 27.68 11.90 7.88
N LEU A 116 27.55 12.99 7.12
CA LEU A 116 27.98 13.11 5.73
C LEU A 116 29.08 14.16 5.48
N ALA A 117 29.42 14.99 6.47
CA ALA A 117 30.45 16.02 6.31
C ALA A 117 31.77 15.40 5.86
N GLY A 118 32.32 15.91 4.75
CA GLY A 118 33.57 15.45 4.17
C GLY A 118 33.46 14.19 3.30
N THR A 119 32.25 13.67 3.04
CA THR A 119 32.03 12.62 2.04
C THR A 119 32.49 13.11 0.66
N PRO A 120 33.31 12.34 -0.07
CA PRO A 120 33.74 12.69 -1.42
C PRO A 120 32.54 12.90 -2.35
N ASN A 121 32.66 13.87 -3.27
CA ASN A 121 31.69 14.16 -4.32
C ASN A 121 30.28 14.59 -3.87
N LEU A 122 29.99 14.64 -2.56
CA LEU A 122 28.85 15.36 -2.04
C LEU A 122 29.11 16.87 -2.19
N VAL A 123 28.41 17.51 -3.12
CA VAL A 123 28.60 18.94 -3.45
C VAL A 123 27.49 19.83 -2.90
N GLY A 124 26.33 19.26 -2.57
CA GLY A 124 25.15 20.00 -2.15
C GLY A 124 24.26 19.28 -1.14
N TYR A 125 23.72 20.05 -0.21
CA TYR A 125 22.52 19.71 0.56
C TYR A 125 21.36 20.53 0.01
N ASP A 126 20.47 19.90 -0.74
CA ASP A 126 19.16 20.48 -1.02
C ASP A 126 18.21 20.16 0.14
N ILE A 127 17.84 21.22 0.84
CA ILE A 127 17.31 21.08 2.20
C ILE A 127 15.85 20.69 2.26
N MET A 128 15.11 20.89 1.15
CA MET A 128 13.70 20.59 1.05
C MET A 128 13.20 20.77 -0.38
N ASN A 129 12.69 19.69 -0.97
CA ASN A 129 11.94 19.77 -2.21
C ASN A 129 10.64 20.56 -2.07
N GLU A 130 10.40 21.50 -2.97
CA GLU A 130 9.12 22.16 -3.24
C GLU A 130 8.26 22.51 -2.00
N PRO A 131 8.75 23.34 -1.06
CA PRO A 131 7.90 23.89 -0.03
C PRO A 131 6.65 24.54 -0.64
N HIS A 132 5.47 24.22 -0.13
CA HIS A 132 4.22 24.82 -0.61
C HIS A 132 3.18 24.91 0.52
N ASP A 133 2.34 25.94 0.45
CA ASP A 133 1.25 26.19 1.41
C ASP A 133 1.74 26.22 2.87
N MET A 134 2.90 26.84 3.11
CA MET A 134 3.57 26.85 4.41
C MET A 134 2.85 27.72 5.47
N GLY A 135 1.66 28.21 5.16
CA GLY A 135 0.76 28.95 6.05
C GLY A 135 1.09 30.43 6.26
N SER A 136 2.38 30.81 6.21
CA SER A 136 2.78 32.23 6.25
C SER A 136 4.08 32.48 5.49
N ALA A 137 4.23 33.69 4.95
CA ALA A 137 5.42 34.11 4.21
C ALA A 137 6.74 34.03 5.01
N SER A 138 6.69 33.90 6.34
CA SER A 138 7.86 33.74 7.20
C SER A 138 8.12 32.30 7.65
N ALA A 139 7.17 31.38 7.46
CA ALA A 139 7.26 30.01 7.97
C ALA A 139 8.45 29.26 7.33
N TRP A 140 8.46 29.18 6.00
CA TRP A 140 9.54 28.52 5.28
C TRP A 140 10.91 29.20 5.46
N PRO A 141 11.05 30.54 5.30
CA PRO A 141 12.33 31.20 5.56
C PRO A 141 12.91 30.93 6.96
N THR A 142 12.04 30.84 7.98
CA THR A 142 12.44 30.51 9.35
C THR A 142 12.94 29.06 9.46
N ALA A 143 12.25 28.11 8.82
CA ALA A 143 12.65 26.71 8.79
C ALA A 143 13.98 26.51 8.04
N ALA A 144 14.10 27.07 6.85
CA ALA A 144 15.31 27.02 6.03
C ALA A 144 16.52 27.61 6.75
N GLN A 145 16.38 28.79 7.39
CA GLN A 145 17.47 29.39 8.15
C GLN A 145 17.91 28.53 9.34
N ALA A 146 16.99 27.83 10.00
CA ALA A 146 17.30 26.94 11.10
C ALA A 146 18.09 25.71 10.63
N ALA A 147 17.69 25.09 9.50
CA ALA A 147 18.43 24.00 8.88
C ALA A 147 19.84 24.44 8.45
N VAL A 148 19.97 25.60 7.81
CA VAL A 148 21.28 26.17 7.39
C VAL A 148 22.20 26.36 8.59
N ASN A 149 21.68 26.93 9.69
CA ASN A 149 22.46 27.10 10.92
C ASN A 149 22.92 25.75 11.51
N ALA A 150 22.05 24.75 11.48
CA ALA A 150 22.36 23.40 11.95
C ALA A 150 23.40 22.69 11.09
N ILE A 151 23.28 22.76 9.76
CA ILE A 151 24.25 22.21 8.82
C ILE A 151 25.62 22.87 9.04
N ARG A 152 25.67 24.21 9.13
CA ARG A 152 26.92 24.96 9.31
C ARG A 152 27.63 24.71 10.65
N ALA A 153 26.94 24.13 11.63
CA ALA A 153 27.58 23.64 12.85
C ALA A 153 28.50 22.43 12.58
N ASN A 154 28.18 21.61 11.58
CA ASN A 154 28.89 20.36 11.25
C ASN A 154 29.70 20.43 9.94
N ASP A 155 29.16 21.09 8.90
CA ASP A 155 29.76 21.22 7.58
C ASP A 155 29.81 22.68 7.11
N LYS A 156 31.03 23.20 6.99
CA LYS A 156 31.31 24.59 6.60
C LYS A 156 31.60 24.75 5.12
N THR A 157 31.68 23.65 4.37
CA THR A 157 32.26 23.62 3.02
C THR A 157 31.26 23.23 1.95
N THR A 158 30.29 22.38 2.24
CA THR A 158 29.32 21.90 1.25
C THR A 158 28.29 23.00 0.95
N ALA A 159 27.89 23.14 -0.32
CA ALA A 159 26.86 24.11 -0.69
C ALA A 159 25.51 23.70 -0.07
N ILE A 160 24.66 24.68 0.20
CA ILE A 160 23.30 24.43 0.65
C ILE A 160 22.36 25.05 -0.37
N TYR A 161 21.55 24.22 -0.97
CA TYR A 161 20.50 24.60 -1.91
C TYR A 161 19.25 24.93 -1.10
N VAL A 162 18.64 26.07 -1.41
CA VAL A 162 17.47 26.60 -0.69
C VAL A 162 16.38 26.91 -1.70
N GLU A 163 15.38 26.05 -1.70
CA GLU A 163 14.15 26.22 -2.47
C GLU A 163 13.23 27.30 -1.90
N GLY A 164 12.22 27.68 -2.69
CA GLY A 164 11.21 28.67 -2.34
C GLY A 164 9.85 28.06 -1.98
N ASP A 165 9.01 28.81 -1.26
CA ASP A 165 7.59 28.46 -1.10
C ASP A 165 6.86 28.59 -2.45
N GLY A 166 5.68 27.97 -2.56
CA GLY A 166 4.89 27.90 -3.78
C GLY A 166 5.51 26.97 -4.82
N TRP A 167 5.85 25.75 -4.39
CA TRP A 167 6.43 24.70 -5.24
C TRP A 167 7.75 25.12 -5.88
N SER A 168 8.50 26.00 -5.19
CA SER A 168 9.76 26.54 -5.69
C SER A 168 9.68 27.19 -7.09
N SER A 169 8.49 27.60 -7.53
CA SER A 169 8.28 27.97 -8.94
C SER A 169 9.10 29.19 -9.37
N ALA A 170 9.92 29.01 -10.41
CA ALA A 170 10.74 30.08 -10.99
C ALA A 170 9.87 31.23 -11.55
N GLY A 171 8.70 30.90 -12.10
CA GLY A 171 7.77 31.86 -12.71
C GLY A 171 7.08 32.76 -11.69
N SER A 172 6.82 32.27 -10.48
CA SER A 172 6.24 33.06 -9.39
C SER A 172 7.25 33.48 -8.31
N TRP A 173 8.54 33.22 -8.51
CA TRP A 173 9.58 33.40 -7.48
C TRP A 173 9.55 34.78 -6.82
N GLN A 174 9.53 35.86 -7.60
CA GLN A 174 9.51 37.22 -7.05
C GLN A 174 8.24 37.53 -6.25
N GLN A 175 7.11 36.93 -6.63
CA GLN A 175 5.84 37.15 -5.97
C GLN A 175 5.78 36.45 -4.62
N VAL A 176 6.26 35.20 -4.56
CA VAL A 176 6.15 34.35 -3.37
C VAL A 176 7.37 34.51 -2.46
N ASN A 177 8.56 34.48 -3.05
CA ASN A 177 9.86 34.40 -2.38
C ASN A 177 10.66 35.70 -2.46
N GLY A 178 10.04 36.82 -2.85
CA GLY A 178 10.73 38.10 -3.03
C GLY A 178 11.56 38.58 -1.83
N ASN A 179 11.16 38.18 -0.61
CA ASN A 179 11.84 38.49 0.66
C ASN A 179 12.63 37.32 1.27
N LEU A 180 12.73 36.17 0.57
CA LEU A 180 13.50 35.03 1.05
C LEU A 180 14.98 35.41 1.13
N HIS A 181 15.57 35.36 2.32
CA HIS A 181 16.97 35.67 2.52
C HIS A 181 17.56 34.78 3.60
N ILE A 182 18.54 33.96 3.22
CA ILE A 182 19.29 33.10 4.12
C ILE A 182 20.67 33.69 4.37
N THR A 183 21.00 33.85 5.65
CA THR A 183 22.34 34.20 6.09
C THR A 183 23.17 32.94 6.25
N ASP A 184 24.31 32.88 5.54
CA ASP A 184 25.28 31.82 5.65
C ASP A 184 26.70 32.40 5.84
N PRO A 185 27.39 32.13 6.95
CA PRO A 185 28.76 32.59 7.17
C PRO A 185 29.76 32.05 6.15
N SER A 186 29.47 30.92 5.50
CA SER A 186 30.32 30.35 4.45
C SER A 186 30.06 30.95 3.06
N ASN A 187 28.99 31.74 2.89
CA ASN A 187 28.57 32.33 1.62
C ASN A 187 28.47 31.27 0.49
N LYS A 188 27.86 30.12 0.80
CA LYS A 188 27.64 28.99 -0.12
C LYS A 188 26.16 28.59 -0.20
N ILE A 189 25.28 29.58 -0.15
CA ILE A 189 23.85 29.39 -0.45
C ILE A 189 23.65 29.50 -1.95
N ILE A 190 22.95 28.51 -2.50
CA ILE A 190 22.43 28.51 -3.85
C ILE A 190 20.91 28.48 -3.72
N TYR A 191 20.21 29.42 -4.35
CA TYR A 191 18.74 29.35 -4.37
C TYR A 191 18.32 28.44 -5.52
N GLU A 192 17.37 27.58 -5.26
CA GLU A 192 16.90 26.57 -6.21
C GLU A 192 15.45 26.85 -6.56
N ALA A 193 15.09 26.73 -7.84
CA ALA A 193 13.73 26.93 -8.34
C ALA A 193 13.37 25.85 -9.35
N HIS A 194 12.09 25.51 -9.47
CA HIS A 194 11.57 24.52 -10.42
C HIS A 194 10.82 25.17 -11.57
N LEU A 195 10.86 24.53 -12.74
CA LEU A 195 10.23 25.05 -13.95
C LEU A 195 9.81 23.95 -14.92
N TYR A 196 8.50 23.79 -15.07
CA TYR A 196 7.88 23.03 -16.16
C TYR A 196 7.19 23.95 -17.18
N PHE A 197 6.82 23.40 -18.34
CA PHE A 197 6.39 24.17 -19.51
C PHE A 197 4.90 23.99 -19.86
N ASP A 198 4.20 23.10 -19.17
CA ASP A 198 2.75 22.89 -19.27
C ASP A 198 1.96 24.07 -18.66
N HIS A 199 0.67 24.16 -18.95
CA HIS A 199 -0.16 25.33 -18.70
C HIS A 199 -0.08 25.82 -17.25
N ASP A 200 -0.12 24.90 -16.29
CA ASP A 200 -0.15 25.17 -14.85
C ASP A 200 1.22 25.09 -14.15
N ASN A 201 2.29 24.75 -14.88
CA ASN A 201 3.65 24.52 -14.37
C ASN A 201 3.79 23.29 -13.46
N SER A 202 2.87 22.33 -13.52
CA SER A 202 2.89 21.14 -12.65
C SER A 202 3.84 20.06 -13.12
N GLY A 203 4.27 20.08 -14.39
CA GLY A 203 5.06 18.99 -14.98
C GLY A 203 4.24 17.74 -15.28
N THR A 204 2.90 17.82 -15.25
CA THR A 204 2.02 16.69 -15.54
C THR A 204 1.77 16.51 -17.03
N TYR A 205 1.79 17.60 -17.81
CA TYR A 205 1.55 17.60 -19.27
C TYR A 205 0.28 16.85 -19.67
N SER A 206 -0.84 17.19 -19.02
CA SER A 206 -2.15 16.55 -19.21
C SER A 206 -2.75 16.71 -20.63
N GLY A 207 -2.22 17.63 -21.45
CA GLY A 207 -2.66 17.92 -22.80
C GLY A 207 -1.56 17.95 -23.85
N SER A 208 -1.97 18.19 -25.09
CA SER A 208 -1.07 18.50 -26.21
C SER A 208 -0.37 19.85 -26.02
N TYR A 209 0.76 20.05 -26.70
CA TYR A 209 1.47 21.34 -26.75
C TYR A 209 0.53 22.56 -26.95
N ASP A 210 -0.44 22.44 -27.87
CA ASP A 210 -1.36 23.55 -28.19
C ASP A 210 -2.43 23.76 -27.10
N SER A 211 -2.95 22.67 -26.52
CA SER A 211 -3.94 22.76 -25.43
C SER A 211 -3.33 23.24 -24.11
N GLU A 212 -2.03 22.98 -23.91
CA GLU A 212 -1.24 23.54 -22.80
C GLU A 212 -0.96 25.04 -23.00
N GLY A 213 -1.29 25.60 -24.16
CA GLY A 213 -0.99 27.00 -24.49
C GLY A 213 0.51 27.27 -24.59
N ALA A 214 1.33 26.24 -24.83
CA ALA A 214 2.77 26.38 -24.92
C ALA A 214 3.19 27.13 -26.17
N TYR A 215 4.35 27.79 -26.08
CA TYR A 215 4.97 28.52 -27.18
C TYR A 215 6.49 28.47 -27.02
N PRO A 216 7.29 28.68 -28.08
CA PRO A 216 8.72 28.35 -28.09
C PRO A 216 9.58 28.99 -27.00
N THR A 217 9.15 30.10 -26.42
CA THR A 217 9.90 30.86 -25.39
C THR A 217 9.27 30.79 -24.01
N ILE A 218 8.25 29.95 -23.78
CA ILE A 218 7.54 29.91 -22.49
C ILE A 218 8.48 29.65 -21.30
N GLY A 219 9.48 28.78 -21.47
CA GLY A 219 10.50 28.54 -20.45
C GLY A 219 11.42 29.75 -20.19
N VAL A 220 11.73 30.53 -21.23
CA VAL A 220 12.51 31.76 -21.10
C VAL A 220 11.73 32.80 -20.28
N ASP A 221 10.44 32.94 -20.56
CA ASP A 221 9.58 33.90 -19.89
C ASP A 221 9.32 33.50 -18.43
N ARG A 222 9.18 32.20 -18.15
CA ARG A 222 9.03 31.65 -16.79
C ARG A 222 10.31 31.68 -15.97
N LEU A 223 11.49 31.61 -16.58
CA LEU A 223 12.77 31.75 -15.88
C LEU A 223 13.03 33.19 -15.41
N LYS A 224 12.51 34.17 -16.15
CA LYS A 224 12.87 35.59 -15.99
C LYS A 224 12.68 36.13 -14.57
N PRO A 225 11.55 35.88 -13.86
CA PRO A 225 11.35 36.42 -12.51
C PRO A 225 12.42 35.93 -11.52
N PHE A 226 12.75 34.64 -11.56
CA PHE A 226 13.84 34.08 -10.76
C PHE A 226 15.21 34.66 -11.12
N ALA A 227 15.56 34.67 -12.41
CA ALA A 227 16.85 35.21 -12.87
C ALA A 227 17.05 36.70 -12.51
N ASP A 228 15.99 37.51 -12.62
CA ASP A 228 16.04 38.92 -12.23
C ASP A 228 16.17 39.08 -10.71
N TRP A 229 15.50 38.24 -9.93
CA TRP A 229 15.62 38.24 -8.48
C TRP A 229 17.04 37.87 -8.02
N LEU A 230 17.64 36.84 -8.61
CA LEU A 230 19.02 36.45 -8.32
C LEU A 230 20.00 37.60 -8.57
N LYS A 231 19.87 38.28 -9.71
CA LYS A 231 20.70 39.46 -10.05
C LYS A 231 20.48 40.60 -9.07
N ALA A 232 19.23 40.90 -8.71
CA ALA A 232 18.90 41.98 -7.78
C ALA A 232 19.45 41.73 -6.37
N ASN A 233 19.56 40.45 -5.97
CA ASN A 233 20.04 40.05 -4.65
C ASN A 233 21.52 39.59 -4.64
N ASN A 234 22.21 39.63 -5.78
CA ASN A 234 23.57 39.11 -5.95
C ASN A 234 23.70 37.66 -5.44
N ALA A 235 22.72 36.82 -5.78
CA ALA A 235 22.60 35.44 -5.32
C ALA A 235 22.97 34.44 -6.43
N GLN A 236 23.39 33.24 -6.04
CA GLN A 236 23.59 32.11 -6.95
C GLN A 236 22.27 31.36 -7.14
N GLY A 237 22.04 30.84 -8.34
CA GLY A 237 20.80 30.17 -8.70
C GLY A 237 21.02 28.81 -9.33
N PHE A 238 20.06 27.92 -9.13
CA PHE A 238 19.98 26.58 -9.69
C PHE A 238 18.54 26.29 -10.12
N ILE A 239 18.37 25.51 -11.18
CA ILE A 239 17.05 24.93 -11.53
C ILE A 239 17.05 23.45 -11.16
N GLY A 240 16.35 23.11 -10.08
CA GLY A 240 16.29 21.76 -9.53
C GLY A 240 15.60 20.77 -10.45
N GLU A 241 14.51 21.21 -11.05
CA GLU A 241 13.68 20.38 -11.90
C GLU A 241 13.19 21.15 -13.11
N PHE A 242 13.41 20.53 -14.26
CA PHE A 242 12.75 20.84 -15.52
C PHE A 242 12.71 19.57 -16.37
N GLY A 243 11.72 19.46 -17.24
CA GLY A 243 11.59 18.33 -18.17
C GLY A 243 10.42 18.54 -19.10
N ALA A 244 10.39 17.85 -20.23
CA ALA A 244 9.26 17.90 -21.14
C ALA A 244 9.03 16.59 -21.89
N PRO A 245 7.79 16.24 -22.25
CA PRO A 245 7.52 15.02 -22.99
C PRO A 245 8.28 14.96 -24.32
N SER A 246 8.94 13.83 -24.57
CA SER A 246 9.63 13.58 -25.85
C SER A 246 8.67 13.24 -27.01
N THR A 247 7.36 13.22 -26.76
CA THR A 247 6.32 12.81 -27.71
C THR A 247 5.96 13.87 -28.75
N ASP A 248 6.20 15.16 -28.47
CA ASP A 248 6.03 16.27 -29.42
C ASP A 248 7.34 17.05 -29.57
N PRO A 249 7.95 17.11 -30.77
CA PRO A 249 9.25 17.76 -30.97
C PRO A 249 9.26 19.27 -30.69
N ARG A 250 8.09 19.92 -30.59
CA ARG A 250 8.00 21.34 -30.22
C ARG A 250 8.41 21.57 -28.77
N TRP A 251 8.21 20.59 -27.88
CA TRP A 251 8.71 20.66 -26.50
C TRP A 251 10.24 20.74 -26.45
N LEU A 252 10.93 19.99 -27.31
CA LEU A 252 12.40 20.07 -27.41
C LEU A 252 12.88 21.47 -27.82
N THR A 253 12.09 22.20 -28.63
CA THR A 253 12.40 23.60 -28.96
C THR A 253 12.26 24.52 -27.74
N VAL A 254 11.25 24.27 -26.89
CA VAL A 254 11.05 25.00 -25.64
C VAL A 254 12.22 24.74 -24.68
N VAL A 255 12.59 23.47 -24.48
CA VAL A 255 13.72 23.05 -23.64
C VAL A 255 15.02 23.69 -24.13
N ASP A 256 15.31 23.64 -25.44
CA ASP A 256 16.54 24.23 -26.01
C ASP A 256 16.62 25.74 -25.80
N ASN A 257 15.51 26.48 -25.99
CA ASN A 257 15.48 27.92 -25.73
C ASN A 257 15.63 28.24 -24.25
N PHE A 258 15.03 27.43 -23.38
CA PHE A 258 15.14 27.54 -21.93
C PHE A 258 16.59 27.32 -21.47
N LEU A 259 17.26 26.26 -21.92
CA LEU A 259 18.66 25.96 -21.60
C LEU A 259 19.62 27.06 -22.06
N LYS A 260 19.38 27.65 -23.24
CA LYS A 260 20.13 28.83 -23.71
C LYS A 260 19.93 30.03 -22.79
N SER A 261 18.71 30.24 -22.28
CA SER A 261 18.41 31.31 -21.34
C SER A 261 19.08 31.07 -19.98
N MET A 262 19.05 29.84 -19.45
CA MET A 262 19.79 29.46 -18.24
C MET A 262 21.28 29.78 -18.38
N ASN A 263 21.90 29.34 -19.48
CA ASN A 263 23.31 29.61 -19.77
C ASN A 263 23.60 31.12 -19.83
N ALA A 264 22.76 31.88 -20.53
CA ALA A 264 22.91 33.34 -20.65
C ALA A 264 22.79 34.08 -19.31
N ASN A 265 22.11 33.47 -18.33
CA ASN A 265 21.98 33.99 -16.97
C ASN A 265 22.96 33.37 -15.97
N GLY A 266 23.82 32.44 -16.41
CA GLY A 266 24.78 31.75 -15.54
C GLY A 266 24.14 30.82 -14.52
N ILE A 267 22.98 30.23 -14.86
CA ILE A 267 22.21 29.32 -14.00
C ILE A 267 22.45 27.88 -14.47
N SER A 268 22.84 26.99 -13.55
CA SER A 268 22.91 25.54 -13.78
C SER A 268 21.63 24.85 -13.30
N GLY A 269 21.48 23.55 -13.56
CA GLY A 269 20.29 22.82 -13.11
C GLY A 269 20.32 21.33 -13.44
N THR A 270 19.27 20.63 -13.07
CA THR A 270 19.09 19.19 -13.26
C THR A 270 17.79 18.90 -14.01
N ALA A 271 17.89 18.03 -15.02
CA ALA A 271 16.72 17.57 -15.76
C ALA A 271 15.98 16.45 -15.01
N TRP A 272 14.66 16.46 -15.03
CA TRP A 272 13.78 15.45 -14.44
C TRP A 272 13.16 14.54 -15.54
N GLY A 273 13.14 13.21 -15.45
CA GLY A 273 13.64 12.31 -14.40
C GLY A 273 14.46 11.15 -14.99
N GLY A 274 15.67 10.95 -14.45
CA GLY A 274 16.50 9.77 -14.71
C GLY A 274 16.21 8.66 -13.71
N GLY A 275 16.76 7.47 -13.98
CA GLY A 275 16.57 6.27 -13.17
C GLY A 275 15.85 5.18 -13.95
N PHE A 276 16.08 3.93 -13.59
CA PHE A 276 15.59 2.80 -14.41
C PHE A 276 14.13 2.41 -14.10
N TRP A 277 13.58 2.90 -13.00
CA TRP A 277 12.29 2.47 -12.44
C TRP A 277 11.06 3.29 -12.90
N TRP A 278 11.24 4.26 -13.80
CA TRP A 278 10.15 5.06 -14.35
C TRP A 278 9.21 4.28 -15.30
N GLY A 279 9.61 3.09 -15.75
CA GLY A 279 8.89 2.31 -16.75
C GLY A 279 8.79 2.99 -18.12
N ASN A 280 8.06 2.37 -19.05
CA ASN A 280 7.92 2.87 -20.42
C ASN A 280 6.79 3.90 -20.61
N SER A 281 5.99 4.15 -19.57
CA SER A 281 4.81 5.01 -19.60
C SER A 281 5.10 6.45 -19.16
N TYR A 282 6.23 6.70 -18.46
CA TYR A 282 6.58 8.03 -18.00
C TYR A 282 7.14 8.90 -19.14
N SER A 283 6.41 9.97 -19.46
CA SER A 283 6.66 10.72 -20.71
C SER A 283 7.90 11.63 -20.70
N MET A 284 8.42 11.97 -19.51
CA MET A 284 9.63 12.79 -19.32
C MET A 284 10.88 11.97 -18.96
N TRP A 285 10.80 10.64 -19.09
CA TRP A 285 11.90 9.77 -18.76
C TRP A 285 13.13 9.98 -19.66
N LEU A 286 14.33 9.99 -19.07
CA LEU A 286 15.59 10.27 -19.79
C LEU A 286 16.23 9.04 -20.48
N GLY A 287 15.81 7.82 -20.12
CA GLY A 287 16.27 6.57 -20.74
C GLY A 287 17.12 5.68 -19.83
N ASN A 288 17.36 4.44 -20.27
CA ASN A 288 18.23 3.43 -19.64
C ASN A 288 19.00 2.58 -20.66
N SER A 289 19.76 1.59 -20.19
CA SER A 289 20.53 0.66 -21.01
C SER A 289 19.67 -0.18 -21.96
N SER A 290 18.44 -0.51 -21.58
CA SER A 290 17.54 -1.41 -22.32
C SER A 290 16.76 -0.71 -23.43
N ASN A 291 16.28 0.52 -23.20
CA ASN A 291 15.44 1.27 -24.12
C ASN A 291 16.18 2.39 -24.86
N GLY A 292 17.41 2.70 -24.43
CA GLY A 292 18.21 3.79 -24.98
C GLY A 292 17.78 5.16 -24.50
N ASP A 293 18.42 6.19 -25.06
CA ASP A 293 18.36 7.56 -24.61
C ASP A 293 17.14 8.29 -25.19
N SER A 294 16.41 9.05 -24.36
CA SER A 294 15.24 9.80 -24.83
C SER A 294 15.61 10.95 -25.77
N ALA A 295 14.62 11.51 -26.48
CA ALA A 295 14.86 12.64 -27.39
C ALA A 295 15.30 13.89 -26.61
N GLU A 296 14.72 14.12 -25.43
CA GLU A 296 15.17 15.16 -24.51
C GLU A 296 16.60 14.89 -24.04
N PHE A 297 16.93 13.68 -23.59
CA PHE A 297 18.29 13.41 -23.11
C PHE A 297 19.35 13.61 -24.20
N ASN A 298 19.03 13.26 -25.45
CA ASN A 298 19.90 13.55 -26.60
C ASN A 298 20.10 15.06 -26.83
N LEU A 299 19.08 15.89 -26.60
CA LEU A 299 19.23 17.34 -26.61
C LEU A 299 20.13 17.82 -25.46
N LEU A 300 19.94 17.29 -24.25
CA LEU A 300 20.69 17.67 -23.04
C LEU A 300 22.19 17.45 -23.18
N LYS A 301 22.64 16.43 -23.91
CA LYS A 301 24.06 16.15 -24.16
C LYS A 301 24.85 17.34 -24.73
N ASN A 302 24.18 18.25 -25.45
CA ASN A 302 24.80 19.48 -25.95
C ASN A 302 25.16 20.49 -24.85
N TYR A 303 24.68 20.26 -23.62
CA TYR A 303 24.73 21.15 -22.47
C TYR A 303 25.41 20.50 -21.23
N LEU A 304 25.81 19.23 -21.33
CA LEU A 304 26.49 18.50 -20.26
C LEU A 304 27.97 18.93 -20.10
N THR A 305 28.63 19.35 -21.18
CA THR A 305 30.03 19.80 -21.14
C THR A 305 30.16 21.27 -20.77
N SER A 306 31.13 21.59 -19.92
CA SER A 306 31.42 22.94 -19.42
C SER A 306 32.37 23.70 -20.35
N ASP A 307 31.92 24.06 -21.55
CA ASP A 307 32.69 25.01 -22.38
C ASP A 307 32.42 26.45 -21.93
N THR A 308 33.06 26.84 -20.82
CA THR A 308 33.12 28.24 -20.36
C THR A 308 34.11 29.03 -21.22
N THR A 309 33.80 29.18 -22.52
CA THR A 309 34.49 30.14 -23.39
C THR A 309 33.49 31.15 -23.95
N THR A 310 33.47 32.31 -23.30
CA THR A 310 32.87 33.56 -23.77
C THR A 310 33.25 33.79 -25.23
N THR A 311 32.33 33.56 -26.17
CA THR A 311 32.55 33.89 -27.58
C THR A 311 31.53 34.91 -28.02
N THR A 312 32.00 36.16 -28.13
CA THR A 312 31.30 37.27 -28.77
C THR A 312 31.05 36.89 -30.23
N THR A 313 29.79 36.66 -30.60
CA THR A 313 29.40 36.39 -31.99
C THR A 313 29.38 37.70 -32.78
N THR A 314 30.41 37.92 -33.61
CA THR A 314 30.26 38.66 -34.86
C THR A 314 29.99 37.66 -35.99
N THR A 315 28.84 37.84 -36.64
CA THR A 315 28.34 37.09 -37.79
C THR A 315 29.32 37.06 -38.96
N THR A 316 29.71 35.85 -39.41
CA THR A 316 29.87 35.50 -40.85
C THR A 316 29.74 33.99 -41.04
N THR A 317 28.87 33.57 -41.96
CA THR A 317 28.63 32.19 -42.38
C THR A 317 29.80 31.59 -43.17
N PRO A 318 30.28 30.36 -42.85
CA PRO A 318 31.08 29.53 -43.74
C PRO A 318 30.25 28.41 -44.41
N PRO A 319 30.71 27.86 -45.55
CA PRO A 319 29.98 26.88 -46.36
C PRO A 319 30.00 25.47 -45.74
N PRO A 320 29.10 24.55 -46.16
CA PRO A 320 28.88 23.27 -45.48
C PRO A 320 30.05 22.28 -45.68
N PRO A 321 30.37 21.44 -44.68
CA PRO A 321 31.37 20.37 -44.80
C PRO A 321 30.80 19.13 -45.51
N PRO A 322 31.67 18.26 -46.09
CA PRO A 322 31.25 17.04 -46.79
C PRO A 322 30.71 15.97 -45.82
N PRO A 323 29.89 15.01 -46.29
CA PRO A 323 29.25 14.03 -45.42
C PRO A 323 30.26 13.01 -44.84
N PRO A 324 30.04 12.52 -43.61
CA PRO A 324 30.91 11.54 -42.97
C PRO A 324 30.76 10.14 -43.60
N PRO A 325 31.80 9.28 -43.49
CA PRO A 325 31.72 7.90 -43.96
C PRO A 325 30.69 7.08 -43.17
N PRO A 326 30.08 6.05 -43.77
CA PRO A 326 29.08 5.24 -43.09
C PRO A 326 29.69 4.50 -41.88
N PRO A 327 28.95 4.36 -40.77
CA PRO A 327 29.40 3.60 -39.61
C PRO A 327 29.61 2.11 -39.98
N PRO A 328 30.53 1.41 -39.30
CA PRO A 328 30.70 -0.03 -39.49
C PRO A 328 29.39 -0.77 -39.18
N PRO A 329 29.13 -1.91 -39.85
CA PRO A 329 27.90 -2.67 -39.62
C PRO A 329 27.80 -3.09 -38.16
N VAL A 330 26.69 -2.71 -37.52
CA VAL A 330 26.26 -3.30 -36.25
C VAL A 330 25.99 -4.77 -36.53
N VAL A 331 26.82 -5.65 -35.98
CA VAL A 331 26.51 -7.07 -35.91
C VAL A 331 25.52 -7.21 -34.76
N THR A 332 24.23 -7.18 -35.06
CA THR A 332 23.22 -7.74 -34.14
C THR A 332 23.36 -9.25 -34.23
N GLU A 333 24.13 -9.86 -33.33
CA GLU A 333 24.05 -11.30 -33.14
C GLU A 333 22.65 -11.62 -32.62
N THR A 334 21.81 -12.15 -33.50
CA THR A 334 20.56 -12.79 -33.08
C THR A 334 20.96 -14.15 -32.53
N LEU A 335 20.82 -14.35 -31.22
CA LEU A 335 20.95 -15.68 -30.63
C LEU A 335 19.99 -16.63 -31.38
N THR A 336 20.49 -17.78 -31.84
CA THR A 336 19.68 -18.77 -32.58
C THR A 336 19.35 -20.01 -31.76
N THR A 337 19.81 -20.06 -30.51
CA THR A 337 19.66 -21.14 -29.54
C THR A 337 19.62 -20.55 -28.14
N GLY A 338 19.04 -21.27 -27.19
CA GLY A 338 19.07 -20.88 -25.79
C GLY A 338 20.48 -20.83 -25.20
N ILE A 339 20.58 -20.13 -24.09
CA ILE A 339 21.75 -19.87 -23.27
C ILE A 339 21.93 -21.04 -22.31
N THR A 340 23.18 -21.47 -22.13
CA THR A 340 23.57 -22.29 -20.98
C THR A 340 24.60 -21.51 -20.18
N ALA A 341 24.25 -21.15 -18.95
CA ALA A 341 25.09 -20.32 -18.10
C ALA A 341 25.07 -20.83 -16.65
N THR A 342 26.19 -20.62 -15.97
CA THR A 342 26.34 -20.88 -14.54
C THR A 342 26.83 -19.60 -13.89
N GLY A 343 26.16 -19.17 -12.83
CA GLY A 343 26.56 -18.03 -12.01
C GLY A 343 27.82 -18.32 -11.20
N THR A 344 28.12 -17.40 -10.31
CA THR A 344 29.32 -17.38 -9.49
C THR A 344 29.05 -18.05 -8.15
N GLY A 345 29.73 -17.58 -7.09
CA GLY A 345 29.54 -18.07 -5.72
C GLY A 345 29.03 -16.97 -4.79
N GLY A 346 28.47 -15.90 -5.36
CA GLY A 346 27.76 -14.85 -4.65
C GLY A 346 26.44 -14.58 -5.34
N ASN A 347 25.65 -13.64 -4.82
CA ASN A 347 24.30 -13.37 -5.29
C ASN A 347 24.31 -12.78 -6.71
N ASP A 348 23.84 -13.56 -7.68
CA ASP A 348 23.83 -13.26 -9.10
C ASP A 348 22.41 -12.94 -9.60
N VAL A 349 22.33 -12.10 -10.64
CA VAL A 349 21.09 -11.88 -11.40
C VAL A 349 21.35 -12.35 -12.83
N MET A 350 20.62 -13.37 -13.28
CA MET A 350 20.81 -14.00 -14.58
C MET A 350 19.54 -13.90 -15.42
N THR A 351 19.69 -13.46 -16.67
CA THR A 351 18.58 -13.35 -17.62
C THR A 351 18.83 -14.21 -18.85
N GLY A 352 17.84 -15.03 -19.18
CA GLY A 352 17.78 -15.88 -20.36
C GLY A 352 17.46 -15.14 -21.64
N SER A 353 17.37 -15.91 -22.72
CA SER A 353 16.95 -15.49 -24.04
C SER A 353 15.45 -15.76 -24.24
N ILE A 354 14.95 -15.64 -25.47
CA ILE A 354 13.56 -16.00 -25.81
C ILE A 354 13.39 -17.47 -26.22
N TYR A 355 14.39 -18.31 -25.91
CA TYR A 355 14.46 -19.72 -26.29
C TYR A 355 14.73 -20.55 -25.02
N ALA A 356 14.48 -21.85 -25.09
CA ALA A 356 14.77 -22.78 -23.99
C ALA A 356 16.22 -22.68 -23.47
N ASP A 357 16.38 -22.10 -22.29
CA ASP A 357 17.65 -21.84 -21.62
C ASP A 357 17.93 -22.84 -20.49
N HIS A 358 19.17 -22.86 -20.04
CA HIS A 358 19.60 -23.58 -18.84
C HIS A 358 20.50 -22.67 -18.01
N LEU A 359 19.91 -22.07 -16.98
CA LEU A 359 20.57 -21.16 -16.05
C LEU A 359 20.75 -21.91 -14.72
N ASN A 360 21.98 -21.96 -14.21
CA ASN A 360 22.25 -22.43 -12.86
C ASN A 360 22.86 -21.26 -12.06
N GLY A 361 22.23 -20.88 -10.95
CA GLY A 361 22.64 -19.76 -10.10
C GLY A 361 24.00 -20.00 -9.47
N GLY A 362 24.18 -21.17 -8.88
CA GLY A 362 25.44 -21.60 -8.29
C GLY A 362 25.36 -21.53 -6.76
N ALA A 363 26.25 -20.76 -6.13
CA ALA A 363 26.14 -20.55 -4.68
C ALA A 363 25.83 -19.09 -4.39
N GLY A 364 24.97 -18.81 -3.44
CA GLY A 364 24.51 -17.45 -3.14
C GLY A 364 23.01 -17.35 -3.26
N ASP A 365 22.45 -16.19 -2.94
CA ASP A 365 21.01 -15.97 -3.11
C ASP A 365 20.79 -15.33 -4.49
N ASP A 366 20.40 -16.13 -5.47
CA ASP A 366 20.38 -15.74 -6.87
C ASP A 366 18.99 -15.34 -7.36
N THR A 367 18.92 -14.54 -8.43
CA THR A 367 17.68 -14.22 -9.15
C THR A 367 17.79 -14.67 -10.59
N LEU A 368 16.91 -15.59 -11.01
CA LEU A 368 16.90 -16.21 -12.33
C LEU A 368 15.66 -15.77 -13.12
N ILE A 369 15.87 -15.18 -14.29
CA ILE A 369 14.83 -14.72 -15.22
C ILE A 369 14.96 -15.53 -16.51
N GLY A 370 14.05 -16.47 -16.77
CA GLY A 370 14.04 -17.27 -18.00
C GLY A 370 13.70 -16.43 -19.24
N SER A 371 12.67 -15.58 -19.14
CA SER A 371 11.96 -14.96 -20.28
C SER A 371 11.11 -16.02 -21.04
N PRO A 372 10.62 -15.82 -22.28
CA PRO A 372 9.94 -16.90 -22.98
C PRO A 372 10.88 -18.07 -23.25
N GLY A 373 10.42 -19.29 -23.01
CA GLY A 373 11.25 -20.48 -23.21
C GLY A 373 10.57 -21.67 -22.57
N ALA A 374 11.25 -22.81 -22.58
CA ALA A 374 10.93 -23.90 -21.67
C ALA A 374 12.25 -24.17 -20.97
N ASP A 375 12.46 -23.46 -19.89
CA ASP A 375 13.76 -23.19 -19.31
C ASP A 375 14.06 -24.13 -18.16
N VAL A 376 15.34 -24.33 -17.89
CA VAL A 376 15.80 -24.95 -16.65
C VAL A 376 16.47 -23.86 -15.83
N LEU A 377 15.80 -23.44 -14.75
CA LEU A 377 16.26 -22.40 -13.84
C LEU A 377 16.60 -23.06 -12.50
N ASP A 378 17.88 -23.37 -12.32
CA ASP A 378 18.40 -24.11 -11.17
C ASP A 378 19.06 -23.18 -10.15
N GLY A 379 18.45 -23.00 -8.99
CA GLY A 379 19.02 -22.17 -7.90
C GLY A 379 20.33 -22.76 -7.33
N ASP A 380 20.46 -24.09 -7.33
CA ASP A 380 21.55 -24.82 -6.67
C ASP A 380 21.60 -24.59 -5.14
N THR A 381 22.52 -23.79 -4.60
CA THR A 381 22.59 -23.56 -3.13
C THR A 381 22.43 -22.10 -2.75
N GLY A 382 21.45 -21.82 -1.90
CA GLY A 382 21.24 -20.50 -1.33
C GLY A 382 19.77 -20.29 -1.03
N ASN A 383 19.33 -19.04 -1.08
CA ASN A 383 17.91 -18.68 -1.10
C ASN A 383 17.58 -18.03 -2.45
N ASP A 384 17.15 -18.84 -3.40
CA ASP A 384 17.10 -18.48 -4.81
C ASP A 384 15.71 -18.07 -5.27
N THR A 385 15.64 -17.10 -6.17
CA THR A 385 14.39 -16.49 -6.64
C THR A 385 14.24 -16.66 -8.14
N VAL A 386 13.09 -17.14 -8.59
CA VAL A 386 12.68 -17.02 -9.99
C VAL A 386 11.85 -15.77 -10.19
N ASP A 387 12.11 -15.02 -11.26
CA ASP A 387 11.43 -13.76 -11.57
C ASP A 387 10.70 -13.82 -12.91
N TYR A 388 9.37 -13.79 -12.82
CA TYR A 388 8.44 -13.75 -13.95
C TYR A 388 7.79 -12.39 -14.19
N SER A 389 8.30 -11.31 -13.57
CA SER A 389 7.75 -9.95 -13.70
C SER A 389 7.70 -9.45 -15.14
N GLY A 390 8.59 -9.96 -16.00
CA GLY A 390 8.60 -9.67 -17.44
C GLY A 390 7.55 -10.44 -18.26
N SER A 391 6.80 -11.36 -17.66
CA SER A 391 5.79 -12.19 -18.33
C SER A 391 4.63 -11.33 -18.86
N THR A 392 4.11 -11.72 -20.03
CA THR A 392 3.02 -11.01 -20.70
C THR A 392 1.64 -11.64 -20.44
N ALA A 393 1.58 -12.59 -19.52
CA ALA A 393 0.38 -13.23 -19.01
C ALA A 393 0.67 -13.83 -17.62
N GLY A 394 -0.38 -14.18 -16.88
CA GLY A 394 -0.26 -14.82 -15.58
C GLY A 394 0.45 -16.17 -15.63
N VAL A 395 1.16 -16.49 -14.55
CA VAL A 395 1.94 -17.73 -14.35
C VAL A 395 1.31 -18.59 -13.25
N ASP A 396 1.33 -19.91 -13.43
CA ASP A 396 0.95 -20.92 -12.43
C ASP A 396 2.21 -21.71 -12.04
N VAL A 397 2.80 -21.28 -10.92
CA VAL A 397 4.06 -21.78 -10.38
C VAL A 397 3.80 -22.55 -9.10
N ASP A 398 4.38 -23.75 -9.02
CA ASP A 398 4.34 -24.60 -7.83
C ASP A 398 5.72 -25.23 -7.69
N LEU A 399 6.51 -24.76 -6.72
CA LEU A 399 7.95 -25.07 -6.65
C LEU A 399 8.28 -26.58 -6.56
N PRO A 400 7.45 -27.44 -5.95
CA PRO A 400 7.58 -28.90 -6.06
C PRO A 400 7.17 -29.52 -7.41
N ARG A 401 6.42 -28.81 -8.25
CA ARG A 401 5.97 -29.29 -9.55
C ARG A 401 7.16 -29.40 -10.50
N ALA A 402 7.20 -30.49 -11.27
CA ALA A 402 8.32 -30.78 -12.15
C ALA A 402 8.43 -29.82 -13.35
N VAL A 403 7.28 -29.34 -13.83
CA VAL A 403 7.14 -28.44 -14.98
C VAL A 403 6.08 -27.39 -14.63
N GLN A 404 6.40 -26.11 -14.83
CA GLN A 404 5.51 -24.99 -14.55
C GLN A 404 4.63 -24.63 -15.75
N HIS A 405 3.64 -23.77 -15.52
CA HIS A 405 2.58 -23.47 -16.49
C HIS A 405 2.28 -21.97 -16.57
N GLY A 406 1.76 -21.53 -17.72
CA GLY A 406 1.28 -20.17 -17.91
C GLY A 406 2.39 -19.15 -18.19
N GLY A 407 2.06 -18.12 -18.97
CA GLY A 407 2.98 -17.02 -19.28
C GLY A 407 4.37 -17.49 -19.70
N TYR A 408 5.39 -16.90 -19.08
CA TYR A 408 6.78 -17.30 -19.28
C TYR A 408 7.19 -18.55 -18.49
N ALA A 409 6.41 -18.98 -17.49
CA ALA A 409 6.68 -20.22 -16.75
C ALA A 409 6.32 -21.49 -17.55
N GLU A 410 5.66 -21.37 -18.72
CA GLU A 410 5.16 -22.51 -19.48
C GLU A 410 6.29 -23.45 -19.95
N GLY A 411 6.40 -24.61 -19.31
CA GLY A 411 7.40 -25.61 -19.65
C GLY A 411 8.68 -25.55 -18.81
N ASP A 412 8.79 -24.58 -17.90
CA ASP A 412 9.97 -24.36 -17.08
C ASP A 412 10.14 -25.41 -15.99
N SER A 413 11.40 -25.69 -15.63
CA SER A 413 11.78 -26.52 -14.48
C SER A 413 12.58 -25.69 -13.49
N LEU A 414 12.17 -25.72 -12.22
CA LEU A 414 12.68 -24.85 -11.14
C LEU A 414 13.35 -25.62 -9.99
N PRO A 415 14.38 -26.46 -10.25
CA PRO A 415 15.13 -27.07 -9.16
C PRO A 415 15.85 -26.01 -8.32
N GLY A 416 15.97 -26.23 -7.01
CA GLY A 416 16.72 -25.31 -6.14
C GLY A 416 16.09 -23.93 -5.88
N ILE A 417 15.02 -23.55 -6.59
CA ILE A 417 14.32 -22.27 -6.35
C ILE A 417 13.52 -22.33 -5.04
N ASP A 418 13.61 -21.25 -4.26
CA ASP A 418 12.94 -21.03 -2.98
C ASP A 418 11.84 -19.96 -3.05
N ASN A 419 12.03 -18.92 -3.88
CA ASN A 419 11.10 -17.78 -3.96
C ASN A 419 10.59 -17.58 -5.38
N VAL A 420 9.44 -16.91 -5.50
CA VAL A 420 8.82 -16.59 -6.79
C VAL A 420 8.38 -15.13 -6.80
N ILE A 421 8.75 -14.43 -7.86
CA ILE A 421 8.14 -13.16 -8.26
C ILE A 421 7.24 -13.46 -9.47
N GLY A 422 5.95 -13.17 -9.32
CA GLY A 422 4.92 -13.28 -10.33
C GLY A 422 5.03 -12.20 -11.41
N SER A 423 3.99 -12.10 -12.21
CA SER A 423 3.85 -11.21 -13.35
C SER A 423 3.03 -9.96 -12.98
N ALA A 424 2.53 -9.26 -14.00
CA ALA A 424 1.60 -8.13 -13.82
C ALA A 424 0.14 -8.55 -14.13
N PHE A 425 -0.15 -9.83 -14.06
CA PHE A 425 -1.45 -10.44 -14.32
C PHE A 425 -1.74 -11.50 -13.26
N ASP A 426 -3.01 -11.89 -13.15
CA ASP A 426 -3.48 -12.93 -12.21
C ASP A 426 -2.63 -14.21 -12.24
N ASP A 427 -1.87 -14.43 -11.18
CA ASP A 427 -0.93 -15.52 -10.97
C ASP A 427 -1.44 -16.52 -9.94
N ILE A 428 -0.84 -17.71 -9.96
CA ILE A 428 -1.04 -18.74 -8.94
C ILE A 428 0.33 -19.23 -8.49
N LEU A 429 0.77 -18.82 -7.30
CA LEU A 429 2.11 -19.10 -6.79
C LEU A 429 2.04 -20.02 -5.57
N ARG A 430 2.79 -21.13 -5.60
CA ARG A 430 2.87 -22.08 -4.49
C ARG A 430 4.30 -22.39 -4.06
N GLY A 431 4.52 -22.27 -2.75
CA GLY A 431 5.77 -22.56 -2.06
C GLY A 431 6.08 -24.05 -1.91
N ARG A 432 7.09 -24.35 -1.08
CA ARG A 432 7.50 -25.71 -0.73
C ARG A 432 7.16 -26.00 0.74
N ASP A 433 6.62 -27.18 1.00
CA ASP A 433 6.40 -27.64 2.38
C ASP A 433 7.67 -27.60 3.24
N GLY A 434 7.61 -26.86 4.35
CA GLY A 434 8.62 -26.78 5.39
C GLY A 434 9.72 -25.75 5.14
N TRP A 435 9.53 -24.83 4.20
CA TRP A 435 10.48 -23.78 3.83
C TRP A 435 9.89 -22.40 4.10
N ASP A 436 10.73 -21.43 4.40
CA ASP A 436 10.31 -20.03 4.54
C ASP A 436 10.42 -19.36 3.16
N ASN A 437 9.34 -19.40 2.39
CA ASN A 437 9.27 -18.88 1.02
C ASN A 437 8.89 -17.40 1.00
N LYS A 438 9.29 -16.72 -0.08
CA LYS A 438 8.76 -15.40 -0.46
C LYS A 438 8.03 -15.52 -1.78
N LEU A 439 6.74 -15.25 -1.76
CA LEU A 439 5.88 -15.25 -2.94
C LEU A 439 5.33 -13.84 -3.14
N PHE A 440 5.73 -13.22 -4.25
CA PHE A 440 5.27 -11.89 -4.64
C PHE A 440 4.36 -12.04 -5.87
N GLY A 441 3.08 -11.71 -5.73
CA GLY A 441 2.08 -11.77 -6.81
C GLY A 441 2.38 -10.73 -7.88
N GLY A 442 2.32 -9.45 -7.51
CA GLY A 442 2.71 -8.35 -8.38
C GLY A 442 1.52 -7.46 -8.68
N ALA A 443 1.00 -7.48 -9.90
CA ALA A 443 -0.27 -6.84 -10.19
C ALA A 443 -1.25 -7.89 -10.74
N GLY A 444 -2.55 -7.68 -10.57
CA GLY A 444 -3.55 -8.68 -10.92
C GLY A 444 -4.19 -9.27 -9.67
N ASP A 445 -5.15 -10.16 -9.84
CA ASP A 445 -5.80 -10.84 -8.71
C ASP A 445 -5.12 -12.20 -8.50
N ASP A 446 -4.16 -12.24 -7.57
CA ASP A 446 -3.23 -13.37 -7.41
C ASP A 446 -3.70 -14.37 -6.35
N ILE A 447 -3.25 -15.62 -6.48
CA ILE A 447 -3.45 -16.69 -5.47
C ILE A 447 -2.09 -17.15 -4.96
N LEU A 448 -1.87 -17.00 -3.65
CA LEU A 448 -0.62 -17.30 -2.97
C LEU A 448 -0.84 -18.40 -1.91
N ASP A 449 -0.10 -19.51 -2.04
CA ASP A 449 -0.09 -20.64 -1.11
C ASP A 449 1.36 -20.93 -0.68
N GLY A 450 1.76 -20.42 0.48
CA GLY A 450 3.08 -20.70 1.06
C GLY A 450 3.28 -22.15 1.47
N ARG A 451 2.18 -22.83 1.83
CA ARG A 451 2.14 -24.11 2.55
C ARG A 451 2.76 -23.98 3.94
N SER A 452 3.34 -25.05 4.47
CA SER A 452 4.01 -24.98 5.77
C SER A 452 5.34 -24.24 5.67
N GLY A 453 5.59 -23.31 6.59
CA GLY A 453 6.73 -22.41 6.53
C GLY A 453 6.46 -21.20 7.40
N ALA A 454 7.45 -20.32 7.58
CA ALA A 454 7.19 -18.93 7.98
C ALA A 454 7.34 -18.06 6.73
N ASP A 455 6.26 -17.98 5.95
CA ASP A 455 6.31 -17.44 4.59
C ASP A 455 6.11 -15.92 4.56
N THR A 456 6.49 -15.31 3.44
CA THR A 456 6.07 -13.95 3.10
C THR A 456 5.21 -14.03 1.85
N LEU A 457 3.92 -13.74 1.99
CA LEU A 457 2.96 -13.69 0.90
C LEU A 457 2.57 -12.24 0.67
N ASP A 458 3.01 -11.68 -0.46
CA ASP A 458 2.73 -10.31 -0.86
C ASP A 458 1.92 -10.32 -2.16
N GLY A 459 0.64 -9.95 -2.08
CA GLY A 459 -0.25 -9.88 -3.25
C GLY A 459 0.14 -8.78 -4.22
N GLY A 460 0.64 -7.65 -3.72
CA GLY A 460 0.90 -6.47 -4.52
C GLY A 460 -0.37 -5.66 -4.82
N SER A 461 -0.70 -5.42 -6.08
CA SER A 461 -1.86 -4.61 -6.47
C SER A 461 -2.93 -5.44 -7.16
N GLY A 462 -4.13 -5.45 -6.60
CA GLY A 462 -5.27 -6.15 -7.16
C GLY A 462 -6.19 -6.59 -6.04
N PHE A 463 -6.86 -7.72 -6.22
CA PHE A 463 -7.61 -8.39 -5.17
C PHE A 463 -7.01 -9.78 -4.93
N ASP A 464 -6.15 -9.86 -3.92
CA ASP A 464 -5.23 -10.98 -3.77
C ASP A 464 -5.67 -11.98 -2.70
N THR A 465 -5.33 -13.25 -2.92
CA THR A 465 -5.76 -14.38 -2.10
C THR A 465 -4.59 -15.06 -1.39
N ALA A 466 -4.63 -15.12 -0.06
CA ALA A 466 -3.87 -16.10 0.71
C ALA A 466 -4.70 -17.39 0.87
N ASP A 467 -4.19 -18.50 0.35
CA ASP A 467 -4.88 -19.80 0.32
C ASP A 467 -4.27 -20.78 1.33
N TYR A 468 -5.02 -21.07 2.39
CA TYR A 468 -4.67 -22.06 3.42
C TYR A 468 -5.52 -23.34 3.34
N SER A 469 -6.24 -23.55 2.23
CA SER A 469 -7.20 -24.65 2.09
C SER A 469 -6.58 -26.04 2.18
N SER A 470 -5.27 -26.18 1.91
CA SER A 470 -4.53 -27.44 2.07
C SER A 470 -4.00 -27.67 3.49
N SER A 471 -4.14 -26.71 4.41
CA SER A 471 -3.54 -26.84 5.73
C SER A 471 -4.11 -28.03 6.49
N SER A 472 -3.21 -28.76 7.14
CA SER A 472 -3.53 -29.96 7.91
C SER A 472 -4.01 -29.70 9.33
N ALA A 473 -4.15 -28.43 9.71
CA ALA A 473 -4.69 -27.97 10.98
C ALA A 473 -5.38 -26.61 10.81
N ALA A 474 -6.15 -26.20 11.83
CA ALA A 474 -6.78 -24.90 11.82
C ALA A 474 -5.76 -23.74 11.81
N VAL A 475 -6.07 -22.72 11.02
CA VAL A 475 -5.36 -21.46 10.93
C VAL A 475 -6.09 -20.38 11.72
N ASN A 476 -5.32 -19.46 12.28
CA ASN A 476 -5.82 -18.23 12.87
C ASN A 476 -5.14 -17.10 12.12
N VAL A 477 -5.89 -16.40 11.26
CA VAL A 477 -5.37 -15.35 10.37
C VAL A 477 -6.03 -14.03 10.71
N ASP A 478 -5.22 -12.98 10.80
CA ASP A 478 -5.65 -11.60 11.02
C ASP A 478 -4.85 -10.68 10.10
N LEU A 479 -5.52 -10.08 9.10
CA LEU A 479 -4.87 -9.24 8.08
C LEU A 479 -4.19 -7.98 8.66
N THR A 480 -4.46 -7.63 9.92
CA THR A 480 -3.78 -6.51 10.60
C THR A 480 -2.60 -6.94 11.47
N ARG A 481 -2.40 -8.24 11.64
CA ARG A 481 -1.34 -8.79 12.48
C ARG A 481 -0.08 -8.99 11.66
N ALA A 482 1.06 -8.58 12.22
CA ALA A 482 2.36 -8.69 11.56
C ALA A 482 2.80 -10.13 11.28
N THR A 483 2.32 -11.12 12.05
CA THR A 483 2.72 -12.53 11.91
C THR A 483 1.53 -13.44 12.24
N GLN A 484 1.17 -14.31 11.31
CA GLN A 484 0.04 -15.23 11.44
C GLN A 484 0.40 -16.45 12.32
N ILE A 485 -0.63 -17.19 12.77
CA ILE A 485 -0.44 -18.33 13.67
C ILE A 485 -1.35 -19.51 13.32
N GLY A 486 -0.91 -20.71 13.67
CA GLY A 486 -1.70 -21.94 13.52
C GLY A 486 -1.63 -22.51 12.11
N GLY A 487 -1.68 -23.85 12.02
CA GLY A 487 -1.61 -24.57 10.75
C GLY A 487 -0.42 -24.15 9.89
N ASP A 488 -0.71 -23.97 8.61
CA ASP A 488 0.25 -23.55 7.59
C ASP A 488 0.53 -22.04 7.71
N ALA A 489 -0.41 -21.26 8.25
CA ALA A 489 -0.21 -19.82 8.53
C ALA A 489 0.81 -19.52 9.65
N GLN A 490 1.52 -20.51 10.19
CA GLN A 490 2.33 -20.34 11.40
C GLN A 490 3.65 -19.64 11.11
N GLY A 491 3.70 -18.32 11.34
CA GLY A 491 4.89 -17.52 11.10
C GLY A 491 4.80 -16.65 9.86
N ASP A 492 3.72 -16.80 9.08
CA ASP A 492 3.54 -16.08 7.84
C ASP A 492 3.38 -14.58 8.05
N GLN A 493 3.87 -13.82 7.08
CA GLN A 493 3.62 -12.41 6.91
C GLN A 493 2.77 -12.22 5.66
N LEU A 494 1.59 -11.61 5.83
CA LEU A 494 0.67 -11.30 4.74
C LEU A 494 0.74 -9.81 4.44
N VAL A 495 0.95 -9.46 3.17
CA VAL A 495 1.06 -8.09 2.67
C VAL A 495 0.12 -7.94 1.48
N SER A 496 -0.69 -6.88 1.48
CA SER A 496 -1.65 -6.59 0.40
C SER A 496 -2.51 -7.80 0.02
N ILE A 497 -3.18 -8.37 1.03
CA ILE A 497 -4.10 -9.51 0.86
C ILE A 497 -5.49 -9.05 1.29
N GLU A 498 -6.47 -9.20 0.43
CA GLU A 498 -7.88 -8.87 0.71
C GLU A 498 -8.74 -10.14 0.86
N LYS A 499 -8.27 -11.29 0.37
CA LYS A 499 -8.96 -12.57 0.49
C LYS A 499 -8.16 -13.61 1.25
N VAL A 500 -8.81 -14.25 2.21
CA VAL A 500 -8.26 -15.41 2.93
C VAL A 500 -9.18 -16.60 2.74
N ILE A 501 -8.60 -17.72 2.31
CA ILE A 501 -9.27 -19.02 2.31
C ILE A 501 -8.69 -19.84 3.46
N GLY A 502 -9.54 -20.22 4.41
CA GLY A 502 -9.24 -21.10 5.52
C GLY A 502 -9.08 -22.56 5.10
N SER A 503 -8.85 -23.40 6.10
CA SER A 503 -8.60 -24.82 6.03
C SER A 503 -9.89 -25.66 6.08
N ALA A 504 -9.75 -26.98 6.25
CA ALA A 504 -10.86 -27.88 6.54
C ALA A 504 -11.11 -28.09 8.04
N PHE A 505 -10.58 -27.21 8.90
CA PHE A 505 -10.67 -27.27 10.35
C PHE A 505 -11.26 -25.97 10.93
N ALA A 506 -11.56 -25.96 12.23
CA ALA A 506 -12.17 -24.82 12.91
C ALA A 506 -11.22 -23.60 12.98
N ASP A 507 -11.37 -22.69 12.03
CA ASP A 507 -10.52 -21.54 11.79
C ASP A 507 -11.00 -20.29 12.50
N THR A 508 -10.09 -19.32 12.63
CA THR A 508 -10.42 -17.97 13.07
C THR A 508 -9.84 -16.97 12.08
N LEU A 509 -10.71 -16.33 11.31
CA LEU A 509 -10.32 -15.42 10.23
C LEU A 509 -10.78 -14.00 10.58
N SER A 510 -9.86 -13.04 10.51
CA SER A 510 -10.14 -11.61 10.74
C SER A 510 -9.61 -10.75 9.60
N GLY A 511 -10.48 -9.88 9.09
CA GLY A 511 -10.19 -8.91 8.06
C GLY A 511 -9.45 -7.68 8.56
N SER A 512 -9.38 -6.69 7.67
CA SER A 512 -8.74 -5.40 7.80
C SER A 512 -9.77 -4.30 8.11
N ALA A 513 -9.60 -3.10 7.56
CA ALA A 513 -10.64 -2.07 7.55
C ALA A 513 -11.14 -1.76 6.13
N GLY A 514 -10.63 -2.51 5.13
CA GLY A 514 -11.02 -2.47 3.73
C GLY A 514 -12.14 -3.48 3.44
N ASN A 515 -12.46 -3.69 2.17
CA ASN A 515 -13.46 -4.70 1.80
C ASN A 515 -12.75 -6.05 1.60
N ASP A 516 -13.00 -6.98 2.50
CA ASP A 516 -12.30 -8.28 2.52
C ASP A 516 -13.24 -9.43 2.15
N THR A 517 -12.65 -10.56 1.71
CA THR A 517 -13.36 -11.82 1.54
C THR A 517 -12.74 -12.90 2.42
N LEU A 518 -13.51 -13.38 3.39
CA LEU A 518 -13.08 -14.46 4.29
C LEU A 518 -13.90 -15.71 3.97
N VAL A 519 -13.22 -16.80 3.62
CA VAL A 519 -13.84 -18.11 3.36
C VAL A 519 -13.34 -19.08 4.43
N GLY A 520 -14.22 -19.55 5.32
CA GLY A 520 -13.89 -20.47 6.41
C GLY A 520 -13.38 -21.81 5.91
N GLY A 521 -14.07 -22.38 4.93
CA GLY A 521 -13.71 -23.67 4.33
C GLY A 521 -14.59 -24.77 4.91
N GLY A 522 -14.00 -25.73 5.62
CA GLY A 522 -14.77 -26.68 6.41
C GLY A 522 -14.39 -26.56 7.87
N GLY A 523 -15.28 -26.84 8.82
CA GLY A 523 -14.94 -26.65 10.22
C GLY A 523 -16.09 -26.10 11.02
N ASN A 524 -15.78 -25.37 12.08
CA ASN A 524 -16.75 -24.52 12.78
C ASN A 524 -15.99 -23.22 13.00
N ASP A 525 -16.15 -22.30 12.08
CA ASP A 525 -15.24 -21.19 11.90
C ASP A 525 -15.75 -19.93 12.58
N VAL A 526 -14.83 -19.03 12.91
CA VAL A 526 -15.14 -17.70 13.46
C VAL A 526 -14.61 -16.64 12.51
N LEU A 527 -15.52 -15.87 11.90
CA LEU A 527 -15.22 -14.86 10.90
C LEU A 527 -15.51 -13.45 11.44
N ASN A 528 -14.55 -12.54 11.31
CA ASN A 528 -14.66 -11.14 11.69
C ASN A 528 -14.19 -10.24 10.54
N GLY A 529 -15.12 -9.68 9.76
CA GLY A 529 -14.80 -8.76 8.67
C GLY A 529 -14.15 -7.45 9.15
N ARG A 530 -14.65 -6.91 10.27
CA ARG A 530 -14.34 -5.59 10.84
C ARG A 530 -14.92 -4.46 9.97
N GLY A 531 -14.15 -3.40 9.70
CA GLY A 531 -14.65 -2.30 8.88
C GLY A 531 -14.53 -2.67 7.42
N GLY A 532 -15.49 -2.27 6.59
CA GLY A 532 -15.52 -2.70 5.19
C GLY A 532 -16.94 -3.03 4.77
N ALA A 533 -17.12 -3.36 3.50
CA ALA A 533 -18.28 -4.12 3.04
C ALA A 533 -17.77 -5.49 2.61
N ASP A 534 -17.86 -6.46 3.52
CA ASP A 534 -17.13 -7.71 3.41
C ASP A 534 -17.97 -8.84 2.82
N VAL A 535 -17.30 -9.90 2.36
CA VAL A 535 -17.93 -11.19 2.06
C VAL A 535 -17.41 -12.22 3.05
N LEU A 536 -18.30 -12.70 3.92
CA LEU A 536 -17.98 -13.69 4.95
C LEU A 536 -18.71 -14.99 4.65
N ASP A 537 -17.98 -15.98 4.15
CA ASP A 537 -18.49 -17.32 3.81
C ASP A 537 -17.99 -18.34 4.83
N GLY A 538 -18.89 -18.86 5.67
CA GLY A 538 -18.54 -19.88 6.67
C GLY A 538 -18.16 -21.23 6.05
N GLY A 539 -18.70 -21.56 4.88
CA GLY A 539 -18.49 -22.85 4.24
C GLY A 539 -19.24 -24.02 4.91
N ASP A 540 -18.60 -25.18 5.01
CA ASP A 540 -19.17 -26.38 5.60
C ASP A 540 -18.95 -26.38 7.13
N GLY A 541 -20.00 -26.20 7.92
CA GLY A 541 -19.77 -26.13 9.35
C GLY A 541 -20.96 -25.72 10.18
N ASN A 542 -20.64 -25.29 11.40
CA ASN A 542 -21.52 -24.49 12.23
C ASN A 542 -20.79 -23.21 12.60
N ASP A 543 -20.91 -22.22 11.73
CA ASP A 543 -19.99 -21.11 11.63
C ASP A 543 -20.55 -19.86 12.32
N THR A 544 -19.66 -19.00 12.78
CA THR A 544 -20.00 -17.82 13.58
C THR A 544 -19.43 -16.57 12.94
N VAL A 545 -20.30 -15.62 12.58
CA VAL A 545 -19.87 -14.24 12.35
C VAL A 545 -19.79 -13.50 13.68
N THR A 546 -18.74 -12.73 13.90
CA THR A 546 -18.56 -11.94 15.12
C THR A 546 -18.30 -10.46 14.82
N TYR A 547 -19.04 -9.61 15.53
CA TYR A 547 -18.90 -8.16 15.52
C TYR A 547 -18.46 -7.63 16.89
N ALA A 548 -17.87 -8.49 17.74
CA ALA A 548 -17.50 -8.16 19.11
C ALA A 548 -16.52 -6.98 19.22
N THR A 549 -15.76 -6.71 18.16
CA THR A 549 -14.81 -5.58 18.05
C THR A 549 -15.43 -4.31 17.48
N SER A 550 -16.68 -4.36 17.00
CA SER A 550 -17.37 -3.21 16.41
C SER A 550 -17.45 -2.05 17.39
N THR A 551 -17.15 -0.85 16.88
CA THR A 551 -17.18 0.39 17.67
C THR A 551 -18.56 1.06 17.67
N ALA A 552 -19.56 0.43 17.07
CA ALA A 552 -20.96 0.84 17.09
C ALA A 552 -21.90 -0.38 17.07
N ALA A 553 -23.19 -0.14 17.33
CA ALA A 553 -24.21 -1.17 17.25
C ALA A 553 -24.36 -1.71 15.83
N VAL A 554 -24.58 -3.01 15.73
CA VAL A 554 -24.85 -3.74 14.49
C VAL A 554 -26.32 -4.15 14.42
N ASP A 555 -26.87 -4.17 13.22
CA ASP A 555 -28.18 -4.74 12.91
C ASP A 555 -27.92 -5.84 11.88
N VAL A 556 -27.95 -7.09 12.33
CA VAL A 556 -27.55 -8.29 11.58
C VAL A 556 -28.74 -9.24 11.47
N ASP A 557 -29.02 -9.68 10.25
CA ASP A 557 -30.11 -10.58 9.91
C ASP A 557 -29.63 -11.62 8.90
N LEU A 558 -29.53 -12.88 9.33
CA LEU A 558 -29.04 -14.00 8.50
C LEU A 558 -29.96 -14.30 7.29
N THR A 559 -31.15 -13.71 7.23
CA THR A 559 -32.06 -13.83 6.07
C THR A 559 -31.93 -12.67 5.09
N ARG A 560 -31.19 -11.61 5.47
CA ARG A 560 -30.97 -10.41 4.66
C ARG A 560 -29.70 -10.55 3.83
N ALA A 561 -29.77 -10.09 2.58
CA ALA A 561 -28.64 -10.17 1.64
C ALA A 561 -27.46 -9.27 2.00
N THR A 562 -27.70 -8.15 2.69
CA THR A 562 -26.68 -7.16 3.05
C THR A 562 -26.94 -6.65 4.46
N GLN A 563 -25.94 -6.70 5.31
CA GLN A 563 -26.04 -6.28 6.71
C GLN A 563 -25.84 -4.76 6.86
N ILE A 564 -26.23 -4.21 8.01
CA ILE A 564 -26.20 -2.76 8.25
C ILE A 564 -25.75 -2.42 9.67
N GLY A 565 -25.17 -1.23 9.81
CA GLY A 565 -24.77 -0.67 11.11
C GLY A 565 -23.44 -1.20 11.64
N GLY A 566 -22.66 -0.30 12.24
CA GLY A 566 -21.33 -0.62 12.76
C GLY A 566 -20.42 -1.25 11.71
N ASP A 567 -19.64 -2.22 12.16
CA ASP A 567 -18.77 -3.04 11.31
C ASP A 567 -19.56 -3.91 10.33
N ALA A 568 -20.82 -4.28 10.62
CA ALA A 568 -21.67 -5.06 9.70
C ALA A 568 -22.14 -4.28 8.45
N GLN A 569 -21.69 -3.04 8.24
CA GLN A 569 -22.27 -2.15 7.24
C GLN A 569 -21.83 -2.51 5.81
N GLY A 570 -22.68 -3.26 5.10
CA GLY A 570 -22.42 -3.66 3.72
C GLY A 570 -22.03 -5.13 3.57
N ASP A 571 -21.86 -5.84 4.68
CA ASP A 571 -21.43 -7.23 4.68
C ASP A 571 -22.45 -8.16 4.03
N GLN A 572 -21.92 -9.16 3.34
CA GLN A 572 -22.66 -10.29 2.79
C GLN A 572 -22.26 -11.55 3.56
N LEU A 573 -23.24 -12.20 4.18
CA LEU A 573 -23.03 -13.41 4.98
C LEU A 573 -23.50 -14.62 4.19
N VAL A 574 -22.63 -15.59 4.02
CA VAL A 574 -22.88 -16.85 3.29
C VAL A 574 -22.57 -18.01 4.24
N SER A 575 -23.46 -19.01 4.31
CA SER A 575 -23.26 -20.21 5.15
C SER A 575 -22.87 -19.87 6.60
N ILE A 576 -23.59 -18.92 7.22
CA ILE A 576 -23.38 -18.54 8.63
C ILE A 576 -24.60 -19.00 9.45
N GLU A 577 -24.34 -19.72 10.53
CA GLU A 577 -25.38 -20.21 11.45
C GLU A 577 -25.48 -19.39 12.74
N ASN A 578 -24.41 -18.71 13.15
CA ASN A 578 -24.34 -18.09 14.48
C ASN A 578 -23.86 -16.64 14.40
N ILE A 579 -24.28 -15.83 15.38
CA ILE A 579 -23.94 -14.41 15.46
C ILE A 579 -23.41 -14.09 16.85
N THR A 580 -22.29 -13.37 16.91
CA THR A 580 -21.86 -12.60 18.09
C THR A 580 -21.97 -11.11 17.79
N GLY A 581 -22.75 -10.39 18.57
CA GLY A 581 -22.91 -8.93 18.51
C GLY A 581 -21.71 -8.16 19.03
N SER A 582 -21.90 -6.85 19.12
CA SER A 582 -20.95 -5.85 19.58
C SER A 582 -21.07 -5.59 21.09
N ASN A 583 -20.47 -4.49 21.57
CA ASN A 583 -20.66 -4.00 22.93
C ASN A 583 -21.71 -2.87 23.02
N TYR A 584 -22.53 -2.71 21.98
CA TYR A 584 -23.56 -1.69 21.87
C TYR A 584 -24.93 -2.32 21.65
N ALA A 585 -25.99 -1.51 21.71
CA ALA A 585 -27.37 -1.99 21.59
C ALA A 585 -27.68 -2.52 20.18
N ASP A 586 -27.54 -3.83 20.00
CA ASP A 586 -27.61 -4.51 18.72
C ASP A 586 -29.02 -4.98 18.36
N LYS A 587 -29.21 -5.32 17.09
CA LYS A 587 -30.37 -6.09 16.62
C LYS A 587 -29.87 -7.32 15.88
N LEU A 588 -30.13 -8.49 16.45
CA LEU A 588 -29.58 -9.74 15.95
C LEU A 588 -30.72 -10.69 15.59
N VAL A 589 -30.72 -11.15 14.35
CA VAL A 589 -31.79 -11.94 13.75
C VAL A 589 -31.20 -13.21 13.12
N GLY A 590 -31.61 -14.37 13.62
CA GLY A 590 -31.20 -15.68 13.14
C GLY A 590 -31.89 -16.09 11.83
N ASN A 591 -31.93 -17.39 11.54
CA ASN A 591 -32.60 -17.95 10.36
C ASN A 591 -33.55 -19.10 10.76
N ALA A 592 -33.78 -20.07 9.88
CA ALA A 592 -34.69 -21.20 10.15
C ALA A 592 -33.97 -22.44 10.74
N ALA A 593 -32.65 -22.38 10.90
CA ALA A 593 -31.84 -23.39 11.57
C ALA A 593 -31.72 -23.07 13.07
N ALA A 594 -31.22 -24.03 13.87
CA ALA A 594 -30.94 -23.75 15.27
C ALA A 594 -29.70 -22.86 15.39
N ASN A 595 -29.88 -21.60 15.78
CA ASN A 595 -28.80 -20.63 15.88
C ASN A 595 -28.27 -20.48 17.31
N ILE A 596 -27.00 -20.11 17.45
CA ILE A 596 -26.41 -19.58 18.68
C ILE A 596 -26.21 -18.08 18.47
N ILE A 597 -26.91 -17.26 19.26
CA ILE A 597 -26.82 -15.80 19.18
C ILE A 597 -26.39 -15.24 20.52
N ASN A 598 -25.31 -14.45 20.51
CA ASN A 598 -24.82 -13.73 21.67
C ASN A 598 -24.89 -12.22 21.42
N GLY A 599 -25.68 -11.49 22.20
CA GLY A 599 -25.85 -10.04 22.12
C GLY A 599 -24.57 -9.28 22.43
N GLY A 600 -23.83 -9.73 23.45
CA GLY A 600 -22.60 -9.07 23.90
C GLY A 600 -22.89 -8.12 25.05
N ALA A 601 -22.58 -6.83 24.91
CA ALA A 601 -22.98 -5.82 25.87
C ALA A 601 -23.87 -4.81 25.17
N GLY A 602 -24.73 -4.11 25.90
CA GLY A 602 -25.72 -3.24 25.28
C GLY A 602 -27.13 -3.64 25.70
N ASN A 603 -28.13 -2.97 25.15
CA ASN A 603 -29.52 -3.38 25.34
C ASN A 603 -29.98 -3.98 24.03
N ASP A 604 -29.83 -5.29 23.90
CA ASP A 604 -29.88 -5.94 22.61
C ASP A 604 -31.30 -6.42 22.29
N VAL A 605 -31.63 -6.47 21.00
CA VAL A 605 -32.87 -7.06 20.50
C VAL A 605 -32.50 -8.32 19.73
N ILE A 606 -32.91 -9.47 20.24
CA ILE A 606 -32.50 -10.77 19.70
C ILE A 606 -33.75 -11.55 19.26
N ASN A 607 -33.79 -11.97 18.00
CA ASN A 607 -34.78 -12.89 17.47
C ASN A 607 -34.07 -14.10 16.82
N GLY A 608 -34.26 -15.30 17.37
CA GLY A 608 -33.67 -16.52 16.79
C GLY A 608 -34.30 -16.95 15.47
N HIS A 609 -35.50 -16.45 15.15
CA HIS A 609 -36.38 -17.01 14.14
C HIS A 609 -36.69 -18.49 14.41
N GLY A 610 -36.73 -19.34 13.39
CA GLY A 610 -37.19 -20.70 13.53
C GLY A 610 -36.03 -21.60 13.90
N GLY A 611 -36.21 -22.50 14.86
CA GLY A 611 -35.11 -23.35 15.30
C GLY A 611 -35.15 -23.54 16.80
N GLY A 612 -34.38 -24.52 17.30
CA GLY A 612 -34.16 -24.67 18.73
C GLY A 612 -32.98 -23.81 19.18
N ASP A 613 -33.17 -22.49 19.22
CA ASP A 613 -32.04 -21.54 19.33
C ASP A 613 -31.47 -21.45 20.74
N VAL A 614 -30.21 -21.02 20.83
CA VAL A 614 -29.54 -20.69 22.09
C VAL A 614 -29.21 -19.20 22.08
N LEU A 615 -29.94 -18.42 22.88
CA LEU A 615 -29.83 -16.97 22.92
C LEU A 615 -29.16 -16.52 24.23
N THR A 616 -28.19 -15.64 24.12
CA THR A 616 -27.50 -15.00 25.25
C THR A 616 -27.63 -13.51 25.07
N GLY A 617 -28.24 -12.79 26.02
CA GLY A 617 -28.38 -11.33 25.94
C GLY A 617 -27.06 -10.63 26.25
N GLY A 618 -26.39 -11.10 27.30
CA GLY A 618 -25.15 -10.55 27.79
C GLY A 618 -25.38 -9.40 28.77
N ALA A 619 -24.55 -8.37 28.70
CA ALA A 619 -24.59 -7.28 29.67
C ALA A 619 -25.53 -6.15 29.23
N GLY A 620 -26.67 -6.02 29.89
CA GLY A 620 -27.53 -4.85 29.80
C GLY A 620 -28.98 -5.20 30.04
N THR A 621 -29.91 -4.58 29.32
CA THR A 621 -31.34 -4.87 29.40
C THR A 621 -31.87 -5.24 28.03
N ASP A 622 -31.88 -6.54 27.79
CA ASP A 622 -32.12 -7.13 26.49
C ASP A 622 -33.59 -7.49 26.27
N ARG A 623 -33.94 -7.67 25.00
CA ARG A 623 -35.26 -8.07 24.54
C ARG A 623 -35.14 -9.27 23.60
N PHE A 624 -35.61 -10.42 24.06
CA PHE A 624 -35.77 -11.62 23.26
C PHE A 624 -37.15 -11.58 22.58
N VAL A 625 -37.19 -11.54 21.26
CA VAL A 625 -38.41 -11.34 20.47
C VAL A 625 -38.82 -12.64 19.78
N PHE A 626 -40.11 -12.96 19.85
CA PHE A 626 -40.72 -14.09 19.17
C PHE A 626 -42.00 -13.66 18.46
N SER A 627 -42.07 -13.90 17.16
CA SER A 627 -43.19 -13.53 16.28
C SER A 627 -44.11 -14.70 15.95
N THR A 628 -43.68 -15.94 16.18
CA THR A 628 -44.56 -17.11 16.06
C THR A 628 -44.30 -18.13 17.17
N ALA A 629 -45.29 -19.01 17.42
CA ALA A 629 -45.11 -20.13 18.34
C ALA A 629 -43.97 -21.06 17.90
N ALA A 630 -43.74 -21.20 16.58
CA ALA A 630 -42.65 -22.01 16.06
C ALA A 630 -41.27 -21.42 16.42
N GLU A 631 -41.11 -20.10 16.34
CA GLU A 631 -39.87 -19.41 16.73
C GLU A 631 -39.59 -19.53 18.22
N ALA A 632 -40.64 -19.48 19.06
CA ALA A 632 -40.49 -19.63 20.50
C ALA A 632 -40.23 -21.08 20.96
N ASN A 633 -40.49 -22.07 20.11
CA ASN A 633 -40.51 -23.45 20.55
C ASN A 633 -39.12 -24.09 20.54
N GLY A 634 -38.63 -24.46 21.72
CA GLY A 634 -37.33 -25.11 21.87
C GLY A 634 -36.17 -24.13 22.11
N THR A 635 -36.42 -22.82 22.03
CA THR A 635 -35.44 -21.78 22.34
C THR A 635 -34.99 -21.86 23.79
N ARG A 636 -33.69 -21.64 24.01
CA ARG A 636 -33.07 -21.54 25.32
C ARG A 636 -32.36 -20.21 25.49
N ILE A 637 -32.80 -19.42 26.47
CA ILE A 637 -32.13 -18.18 26.88
C ILE A 637 -31.18 -18.49 28.04
N THR A 638 -29.91 -18.14 27.88
CA THR A 638 -28.84 -18.70 28.73
C THR A 638 -28.53 -17.89 29.98
N ASP A 639 -28.88 -16.61 30.01
CA ASP A 639 -28.42 -15.66 31.02
C ASP A 639 -29.50 -14.69 31.51
N TYR A 640 -30.78 -15.01 31.26
CA TYR A 640 -31.89 -14.10 31.55
C TYR A 640 -31.82 -13.50 32.97
N THR A 641 -31.82 -12.17 33.05
CA THR A 641 -31.83 -11.42 34.31
C THR A 641 -33.09 -10.58 34.51
N LYS A 642 -33.31 -10.15 35.77
CA LYS A 642 -34.48 -9.34 36.12
C LYS A 642 -34.33 -7.92 35.57
N GLY A 643 -35.06 -7.60 34.51
CA GLY A 643 -35.09 -6.29 33.87
C GLY A 643 -35.32 -6.43 32.37
N GLU A 644 -34.75 -7.49 31.81
CA GLU A 644 -34.91 -7.95 30.44
C GLU A 644 -36.35 -8.30 30.10
N LYS A 645 -36.59 -8.47 28.79
CA LYS A 645 -37.91 -8.69 28.21
C LYS A 645 -37.91 -9.96 27.36
N ILE A 646 -38.92 -10.78 27.59
CA ILE A 646 -39.34 -11.82 26.66
C ILE A 646 -40.60 -11.31 25.98
N ASP A 647 -40.47 -10.98 24.71
CA ASP A 647 -41.51 -10.39 23.89
C ASP A 647 -42.22 -11.46 23.07
N LEU A 648 -43.46 -11.71 23.45
CA LEU A 648 -44.37 -12.67 22.80
C LEU A 648 -45.50 -11.94 22.08
N SER A 649 -45.45 -10.62 21.97
CA SER A 649 -46.53 -9.80 21.41
C SER A 649 -46.72 -9.98 19.90
N GLY A 650 -45.80 -10.67 19.21
CA GLY A 650 -46.00 -11.06 17.83
C GLY A 650 -46.75 -12.39 17.66
N ILE A 651 -46.90 -13.18 18.73
CA ILE A 651 -47.58 -14.48 18.68
C ILE A 651 -49.06 -14.29 19.00
N ASP A 652 -49.93 -14.60 18.04
CA ASP A 652 -51.37 -14.63 18.29
C ASP A 652 -51.72 -15.71 19.32
N ALA A 653 -52.16 -15.27 20.49
CA ALA A 653 -52.48 -16.16 21.59
C ALA A 653 -53.75 -16.99 21.34
N ASN A 654 -54.57 -16.71 20.33
CA ASN A 654 -55.76 -17.51 20.05
C ASN A 654 -56.04 -17.68 18.56
N VAL A 655 -55.56 -18.79 18.00
CA VAL A 655 -55.70 -19.15 16.57
C VAL A 655 -57.14 -19.31 16.08
N PHE A 656 -58.13 -19.32 16.98
CA PHE A 656 -59.56 -19.42 16.64
C PHE A 656 -60.31 -18.10 16.70
N ALA A 657 -59.68 -17.03 17.19
CA ALA A 657 -60.27 -15.70 17.25
C ALA A 657 -59.61 -14.79 16.19
N SER A 658 -60.34 -13.75 15.80
CA SER A 658 -59.90 -12.85 14.74
C SER A 658 -59.05 -11.72 15.31
N GLY A 659 -57.90 -11.45 14.67
CA GLY A 659 -56.95 -10.41 15.08
C GLY A 659 -55.81 -11.02 15.89
N ASP A 660 -54.94 -10.18 16.43
CA ASP A 660 -53.82 -10.62 17.28
C ASP A 660 -54.23 -10.55 18.77
N GLN A 661 -54.23 -11.67 19.49
CA GLN A 661 -54.64 -11.74 20.88
C GLN A 661 -53.43 -11.80 21.82
N ALA A 662 -53.50 -11.04 22.91
CA ALA A 662 -52.51 -11.10 23.97
C ALA A 662 -52.65 -12.36 24.85
N PHE A 663 -51.53 -12.90 25.30
CA PHE A 663 -51.54 -14.00 26.27
C PHE A 663 -52.01 -13.56 27.66
N LYS A 664 -52.65 -14.49 28.37
CA LYS A 664 -52.97 -14.37 29.79
C LYS A 664 -52.03 -15.23 30.64
N LEU A 665 -51.20 -14.58 31.45
CA LEU A 665 -50.35 -15.27 32.43
C LEU A 665 -51.19 -15.95 33.52
N ILE A 666 -51.05 -17.27 33.67
CA ILE A 666 -51.76 -18.08 34.68
C ILE A 666 -50.85 -18.57 35.82
N GLY A 667 -49.59 -18.11 35.86
CA GLY A 667 -48.58 -18.59 36.80
C GLY A 667 -48.13 -20.02 36.49
N SER A 668 -47.93 -20.84 37.52
CA SER A 668 -47.50 -22.25 37.38
C SER A 668 -48.67 -23.24 37.22
N ASN A 669 -49.89 -22.75 37.04
CA ASN A 669 -51.07 -23.61 36.90
C ASN A 669 -51.03 -24.38 35.57
N ALA A 670 -51.62 -25.58 35.56
CA ALA A 670 -51.83 -26.32 34.32
C ALA A 670 -52.86 -25.60 33.42
N PHE A 671 -52.74 -25.79 32.10
CA PHE A 671 -53.68 -25.23 31.14
C PHE A 671 -55.10 -25.75 31.39
N SER A 672 -56.06 -24.81 31.42
CA SER A 672 -57.46 -25.10 31.74
C SER A 672 -58.26 -25.61 30.53
N GLY A 673 -57.71 -25.46 29.32
CA GLY A 673 -58.39 -25.71 28.04
C GLY A 673 -59.03 -24.45 27.45
N ALA A 674 -58.62 -23.27 27.91
CA ALA A 674 -58.91 -22.00 27.25
C ALA A 674 -57.67 -21.60 26.46
N ALA A 675 -57.85 -21.21 25.20
CA ALA A 675 -56.79 -20.64 24.38
C ALA A 675 -56.23 -19.33 25.00
N GLY A 676 -55.01 -18.98 24.62
CA GLY A 676 -54.29 -17.79 25.03
C GLY A 676 -53.76 -17.84 26.45
N GLN A 677 -53.46 -19.03 26.95
CA GLN A 677 -52.88 -19.20 28.29
C GLN A 677 -51.36 -19.29 28.21
N LEU A 678 -50.68 -18.51 29.05
CA LEU A 678 -49.24 -18.56 29.22
C LEU A 678 -48.92 -18.99 30.65
N ARG A 679 -48.09 -20.02 30.79
CA ARG A 679 -47.66 -20.55 32.10
C ARG A 679 -46.15 -20.43 32.26
N VAL A 680 -45.73 -20.18 33.49
CA VAL A 680 -44.32 -20.11 33.88
C VAL A 680 -44.10 -21.00 35.10
N TRP A 681 -43.12 -21.90 35.04
CA TRP A 681 -42.78 -22.78 36.16
C TRP A 681 -41.30 -23.13 36.17
N THR A 682 -40.81 -23.56 37.33
CA THR A 682 -39.43 -24.02 37.49
C THR A 682 -39.39 -25.54 37.65
N SER A 683 -38.47 -26.22 36.98
CA SER A 683 -38.22 -27.65 37.14
C SER A 683 -36.76 -27.98 36.82
N GLY A 684 -36.14 -28.86 37.61
CA GLY A 684 -34.76 -29.29 37.35
C GLY A 684 -33.73 -28.16 37.34
N GLY A 685 -33.95 -27.07 38.07
CA GLY A 685 -33.06 -25.90 38.09
C GLY A 685 -33.20 -24.95 36.91
N MET A 686 -34.19 -25.17 36.04
CA MET A 686 -34.50 -24.32 34.87
C MET A 686 -35.88 -23.67 35.04
N THR A 687 -36.13 -22.59 34.32
CA THR A 687 -37.45 -21.95 34.20
C THR A 687 -38.01 -22.20 32.82
N TYR A 688 -39.29 -22.53 32.74
CA TYR A 688 -40.00 -22.80 31.50
C TYR A 688 -41.13 -21.81 31.33
N ILE A 689 -41.29 -21.31 30.12
CA ILE A 689 -42.39 -20.47 29.68
C ILE A 689 -43.08 -21.22 28.55
N ALA A 690 -44.38 -21.50 28.68
CA ALA A 690 -45.13 -22.22 27.66
C ALA A 690 -46.48 -21.56 27.39
N GLY A 691 -46.85 -21.48 26.11
CA GLY A 691 -48.13 -20.98 25.65
C GLY A 691 -49.03 -22.07 25.08
N ASP A 692 -50.33 -21.96 25.35
CA ASP A 692 -51.42 -22.75 24.75
C ASP A 692 -52.31 -21.78 23.96
N THR A 693 -52.19 -21.83 22.64
CA THR A 693 -52.86 -20.96 21.66
C THR A 693 -54.16 -21.54 21.14
N ASN A 694 -54.40 -22.84 21.33
CA ASN A 694 -55.53 -23.56 20.76
C ASN A 694 -56.50 -24.15 21.81
N GLY A 695 -56.13 -24.15 23.09
CA GLY A 695 -56.96 -24.61 24.20
C GLY A 695 -57.07 -26.14 24.34
N ASP A 696 -56.18 -26.92 23.72
CA ASP A 696 -56.17 -28.39 23.83
C ASP A 696 -55.50 -28.91 25.12
N LYS A 697 -54.99 -27.99 25.95
CA LYS A 697 -54.25 -28.22 27.21
C LYS A 697 -52.82 -28.71 27.03
N LEU A 698 -52.29 -28.68 25.82
CA LEU A 698 -50.90 -28.90 25.52
C LEU A 698 -50.22 -27.56 25.23
N ALA A 699 -48.90 -27.53 25.36
CA ALA A 699 -48.14 -26.34 24.98
C ALA A 699 -47.93 -26.37 23.47
N ASP A 700 -48.22 -25.26 22.79
CA ASP A 700 -47.87 -25.07 21.38
C ASP A 700 -46.41 -24.61 21.22
N PHE A 701 -45.83 -24.00 22.26
CA PHE A 701 -44.41 -23.69 22.33
C PHE A 701 -43.87 -23.74 23.75
N THR A 702 -42.56 -23.93 23.89
CA THR A 702 -41.86 -23.81 25.18
C THR A 702 -40.52 -23.11 25.01
N ILE A 703 -40.30 -22.02 25.75
CA ILE A 703 -39.02 -21.33 25.93
C ILE A 703 -38.42 -21.79 27.26
N THR A 704 -37.12 -22.08 27.26
CA THR A 704 -36.37 -22.45 28.47
C THR A 704 -35.42 -21.34 28.87
N LEU A 705 -35.39 -20.97 30.16
CA LEU A 705 -34.38 -20.09 30.74
C LEU A 705 -33.45 -20.91 31.62
N ASN A 706 -32.15 -20.68 31.49
CA ASN A 706 -31.17 -21.22 32.43
C ASN A 706 -31.43 -20.66 33.84
N GLY A 707 -31.36 -21.54 34.85
CA GLY A 707 -31.57 -21.14 36.24
C GLY A 707 -33.04 -20.92 36.61
N THR A 708 -33.25 -20.27 37.75
CA THR A 708 -34.59 -20.00 38.30
C THR A 708 -34.92 -18.51 38.43
N PRO A 709 -34.71 -17.68 37.38
CA PRO A 709 -35.05 -16.26 37.46
C PRO A 709 -36.55 -16.06 37.67
N SER A 710 -36.92 -14.99 38.38
CA SER A 710 -38.31 -14.62 38.55
C SER A 710 -38.83 -13.92 37.30
N VAL A 711 -39.68 -14.61 36.52
CA VAL A 711 -40.38 -14.05 35.37
C VAL A 711 -41.81 -13.69 35.80
N GLY A 712 -42.05 -12.40 36.00
CA GLY A 712 -43.38 -11.84 36.27
C GLY A 712 -43.95 -11.12 35.06
N ALA A 713 -45.16 -10.58 35.18
CA ALA A 713 -45.81 -9.81 34.11
C ALA A 713 -44.95 -8.64 33.58
N SER A 714 -44.05 -8.08 34.39
CA SER A 714 -43.15 -7.02 33.95
C SER A 714 -41.97 -7.49 33.09
N GLY A 715 -41.62 -8.78 33.10
CA GLY A 715 -40.58 -9.37 32.25
C GLY A 715 -41.11 -9.88 30.92
N LEU A 716 -42.43 -9.83 30.73
CA LEU A 716 -43.11 -10.28 29.52
C LEU A 716 -43.67 -9.07 28.77
N VAL A 717 -43.63 -9.12 27.45
CA VAL A 717 -44.45 -8.26 26.59
C VAL A 717 -45.46 -9.17 25.90
N LEU A 718 -46.74 -8.93 26.16
CA LEU A 718 -47.85 -9.81 25.81
C LEU A 718 -48.91 -9.08 24.99
#